data_AF-A0A954PCW2-F1
#
_entry.id   AF-A0A954PCW2-F1
#
_cell.length_a   1.000
_cell.length_b   1.000
_cell.length_c   1.000
_cell.angle_alpha   90.00
_cell.angle_beta   90.00
_cell.angle_gamma   90.00
#
_symmetry.space_group_name_H-M   'P 1'
#
loop_
_entity.id
_entity.type
_entity.pdbx_description
1 polymer ?
#
loop_
_entity_poly.entity_id
_entity_poly.type
_entity_poly.pdbx_seq_one_letter_code
_entity_poly.pdbx_strand_id
1 'polypeptide(L)'
;MNCPRVFGFQSAYSAVCLTLLTVLSGTIYATAPQDEDRGGSQHVRILTVGNSFTRNATRYLQQITEAAGHNLTHKALTIGGSSLELHASKAAAYEQDPSDPNAKYSGGESLQQALQSDVWDIVTIQQVSIKSHDVATYQPFAKQLAETVRRYAPQAELVVHQTWAYRKDDPRFGNSDPADGEPGTQEAMYLGLSKAYQTIVEELSARRIPVGDAFWIADHDPLWGFQVPQTIDSAQAAYPQLPDQRNSLHVGYRWQQQDGRHVLRMDGHHANMAGEYLGACVWFECLFGESSVGNSFVPDGLDSAHAAYLQTVAHHAAQQGGDVLLGLTTARVTAFDDPHPQRYQLQVRASEIDGNTKEYPEIGFVFGDAEKPADLEYASVDTRVAPRGKLALWLMGYNSGLFERLNEYGIHAVGVSYARGWFGKLCQPRPSDAYARGRVRLEAATGLDFSTELDLQPADGAAERTRQLLLWLCKENPQGNWQQFLTEDRTRVRWDKVILTGASHGSTTAARFAKYQRVDRVVMLCGPRDQDQDWQGLASATPENRYFGFTHVLDGGWTGDHYCRSWELLGLHQLGPIVNVDQNQPPYQNSRRLISAADVGGDAQRAHSSVTPGRASPQNPNGEKLFDPVWRYLFTHPVDQIGVATEVDPSCERVHVTYE
;
A
#
# COMPACT_ATOMS: atom_id res chain seq x y z
N MET A 1 25.28 -19.37 64.57
CA MET A 1 26.49 -19.06 63.79
C MET A 1 26.10 -18.14 62.65
N ASN A 2 26.70 -16.94 62.61
CA ASN A 2 26.77 -15.86 61.60
C ASN A 2 25.68 -15.64 60.52
N CYS A 3 24.95 -14.50 60.69
CA CYS A 3 24.61 -13.37 59.78
C CYS A 3 24.10 -13.58 58.33
N PRO A 4 23.28 -12.64 57.74
CA PRO A 4 23.37 -11.18 57.90
C PRO A 4 22.07 -10.38 58.17
N ARG A 5 22.30 -9.08 58.43
CA ARG A 5 21.39 -8.05 58.96
C ARG A 5 20.61 -7.29 57.86
N VAL A 6 19.45 -6.77 58.27
CA VAL A 6 18.46 -6.00 57.51
C VAL A 6 18.62 -4.47 57.69
N PHE A 7 18.16 -3.76 56.66
CA PHE A 7 18.08 -2.31 56.42
C PHE A 7 17.35 -1.47 57.48
N GLY A 8 17.63 -0.16 57.48
CA GLY A 8 16.87 0.88 58.17
C GLY A 8 16.83 2.21 57.39
N PHE A 9 15.87 3.04 57.82
CA PHE A 9 15.58 4.46 57.48
C PHE A 9 14.71 4.71 56.23
N GLN A 10 13.65 5.53 56.23
CA GLN A 10 12.94 6.32 57.25
C GLN A 10 11.63 6.80 56.60
N SER A 11 10.51 6.88 57.34
CA SER A 11 9.25 7.48 56.88
C SER A 11 8.81 8.60 57.81
N ALA A 12 8.23 9.66 57.25
CA ALA A 12 7.43 10.64 57.98
C ALA A 12 6.42 11.29 57.02
N TYR A 13 5.13 11.08 57.26
CA TYR A 13 4.04 11.92 56.74
C TYR A 13 3.18 12.38 57.93
N SER A 14 3.07 13.70 58.06
CA SER A 14 2.05 14.47 58.79
C SER A 14 0.96 14.85 57.78
N ALA A 15 -0.31 15.17 58.07
CA ALA A 15 -1.15 15.16 59.26
C ALA A 15 -2.55 15.64 58.81
N VAL A 16 -3.61 15.27 59.58
CA VAL A 16 -4.88 16.04 59.83
C VAL A 16 -5.88 16.18 58.65
N CYS A 17 -7.21 16.23 58.81
CA CYS A 17 -8.26 15.74 59.73
C CYS A 17 -9.57 16.43 59.28
N LEU A 18 -10.71 15.72 59.25
CA LEU A 18 -12.13 16.20 59.36
C LEU A 18 -12.64 17.26 58.32
N THR A 19 -13.87 17.30 57.79
CA THR A 19 -15.20 16.78 58.18
C THR A 19 -16.23 17.07 57.06
N LEU A 20 -17.36 16.34 57.12
CA LEU A 20 -18.76 16.74 56.85
C LEU A 20 -19.36 16.70 55.43
N LEU A 21 -20.44 15.91 55.35
CA LEU A 21 -21.46 15.77 54.30
C LEU A 21 -22.23 17.06 54.02
N THR A 22 -22.59 17.26 52.74
CA THR A 22 -23.95 17.65 52.33
C THR A 22 -24.24 17.17 50.91
N VAL A 23 -25.39 16.52 50.72
CA VAL A 23 -25.97 16.08 49.45
C VAL A 23 -26.55 17.28 48.70
N LEU A 24 -26.20 17.43 47.42
CA LEU A 24 -26.95 18.26 46.46
C LEU A 24 -26.96 17.56 45.10
N SER A 25 -28.16 17.18 44.70
CA SER A 25 -28.53 16.61 43.41
C SER A 25 -28.18 17.60 42.29
N GLY A 26 -27.25 17.22 41.42
CA GLY A 26 -26.92 17.94 40.19
C GLY A 26 -26.81 16.94 39.06
N THR A 27 -27.72 17.04 38.10
CA THR A 27 -27.68 16.36 36.81
C THR A 27 -26.36 16.72 36.12
N ILE A 28 -25.41 15.78 36.10
CA ILE A 28 -24.21 15.92 35.28
C ILE A 28 -24.65 15.64 33.85
N TYR A 29 -24.81 16.70 33.06
CA TYR A 29 -24.70 16.59 31.62
C TYR A 29 -23.33 15.97 31.34
N ALA A 30 -23.31 14.79 30.73
CA ALA A 30 -22.10 14.23 30.17
C ALA A 30 -21.61 15.21 29.10
N THR A 31 -20.68 16.08 29.47
CA THR A 31 -19.81 16.75 28.52
C THR A 31 -19.03 15.64 27.83
N ALA A 32 -19.26 15.48 26.53
CA ALA A 32 -18.45 14.63 25.67
C ALA A 32 -16.95 14.89 25.97
N PRO A 33 -16.11 13.85 26.04
CA PRO A 33 -14.68 14.07 26.15
C PRO A 33 -14.26 14.89 24.92
N GLN A 34 -13.70 16.07 25.16
CA GLN A 34 -13.00 16.80 24.12
C GLN A 34 -11.78 15.97 23.70
N ASP A 35 -11.69 15.71 22.40
CA ASP A 35 -10.54 15.16 21.71
C ASP A 35 -9.27 15.94 22.09
N GLU A 36 -8.41 15.32 22.90
CA GLU A 36 -7.00 15.67 22.98
C GLU A 36 -6.18 14.38 22.88
N ASP A 37 -5.90 13.96 21.64
CA ASP A 37 -4.55 13.63 21.15
C ASP A 37 -4.62 13.32 19.63
N ARG A 38 -4.79 14.36 18.80
CA ARG A 38 -4.51 14.25 17.36
C ARG A 38 -2.99 14.30 17.18
N GLY A 39 -2.42 13.41 16.37
CA GLY A 39 -0.99 13.30 16.11
C GLY A 39 -0.34 14.66 15.82
N GLY A 40 0.91 14.83 16.28
CA GLY A 40 1.61 16.10 16.14
C GLY A 40 1.60 16.65 14.71
N SER A 41 1.32 17.95 14.58
CA SER A 41 1.30 18.68 13.31
C SER A 41 2.52 18.35 12.42
N GLN A 42 2.29 17.78 11.23
CA GLN A 42 3.31 17.61 10.20
C GLN A 42 3.51 18.91 9.41
N HIS A 43 4.71 19.15 8.86
CA HIS A 43 4.97 20.22 7.91
C HIS A 43 5.65 19.66 6.67
N VAL A 44 4.96 19.72 5.52
CA VAL A 44 5.48 19.26 4.22
C VAL A 44 5.81 20.47 3.34
N ARG A 45 6.97 20.47 2.68
CA ARG A 45 7.40 21.49 1.70
C ARG A 45 7.43 20.91 0.29
N ILE A 46 6.59 21.41 -0.60
CA ILE A 46 6.51 20.94 -1.99
C ILE A 46 6.89 22.02 -3.00
N LEU A 47 7.67 21.62 -4.01
CA LEU A 47 7.89 22.38 -5.23
C LEU A 47 7.26 21.65 -6.41
N THR A 48 6.28 22.26 -7.07
CA THR A 48 5.56 21.62 -8.18
C THR A 48 5.96 22.21 -9.53
N VAL A 49 6.48 21.38 -10.43
CA VAL A 49 6.81 21.75 -11.82
C VAL A 49 5.72 21.22 -12.75
N GLY A 50 4.96 22.12 -13.38
CA GLY A 50 3.87 21.68 -14.24
C GLY A 50 3.05 22.81 -14.86
N ASN A 51 1.74 22.60 -14.95
CA ASN A 51 0.84 23.44 -15.73
C ASN A 51 -0.52 23.63 -15.03
N SER A 52 -1.56 23.96 -15.80
CA SER A 52 -2.92 24.16 -15.26
C SER A 52 -3.47 22.96 -14.51
N PHE A 53 -3.07 21.74 -14.85
CA PHE A 53 -3.53 20.52 -14.16
C PHE A 53 -2.96 20.43 -12.74
N THR A 54 -1.67 20.75 -12.55
CA THR A 54 -1.09 20.85 -11.19
C THR A 54 -1.84 21.89 -10.37
N ARG A 55 -2.12 23.05 -10.97
CA ARG A 55 -2.84 24.14 -10.30
C ARG A 55 -4.26 23.73 -9.90
N ASN A 56 -4.96 23.01 -10.76
CA ASN A 56 -6.28 22.47 -10.41
C ASN A 56 -6.18 21.46 -9.26
N ALA A 57 -5.28 20.47 -9.36
CA ALA A 57 -5.15 19.42 -8.36
C ALA A 57 -4.66 19.91 -7.00
N THR A 58 -3.98 21.05 -6.93
CA THR A 58 -3.47 21.63 -5.68
C THR A 58 -4.30 22.81 -5.16
N ARG A 59 -5.42 23.15 -5.84
CA ARG A 59 -6.21 24.36 -5.55
C ARG A 59 -6.68 24.46 -4.09
N TYR A 60 -7.08 23.34 -3.51
CA TYR A 60 -7.61 23.23 -2.15
C TYR A 60 -6.66 22.54 -1.17
N LEU A 61 -5.44 22.21 -1.60
CA LEU A 61 -4.52 21.39 -0.83
C LEU A 61 -4.13 22.05 0.50
N GLN A 62 -3.90 23.37 0.50
CA GLN A 62 -3.60 24.13 1.71
C GLN A 62 -4.72 24.01 2.75
N GLN A 63 -5.97 24.23 2.33
CA GLN A 63 -7.12 24.25 3.23
C GLN A 63 -7.42 22.86 3.80
N ILE A 64 -7.30 21.80 2.98
CA ILE A 64 -7.43 20.41 3.45
C ILE A 64 -6.35 20.10 4.49
N THR A 65 -5.10 20.52 4.22
CA THR A 65 -3.96 20.32 5.13
C THR A 65 -4.17 21.05 6.46
N GLU A 66 -4.59 22.31 6.43
CA GLU A 66 -4.87 23.10 7.63
C GLU A 66 -6.03 22.52 8.46
N ALA A 67 -7.08 22.04 7.79
CA ALA A 67 -8.21 21.40 8.45
C ALA A 67 -7.83 20.07 9.15
N ALA A 68 -6.81 19.37 8.65
CA ALA A 68 -6.22 18.21 9.31
C ALA A 68 -5.25 18.57 10.45
N GLY A 69 -4.94 19.86 10.66
CA GLY A 69 -4.00 20.30 11.69
C GLY A 69 -2.53 20.17 11.25
N HIS A 70 -2.26 20.26 9.96
CA HIS A 70 -0.92 20.19 9.39
C HIS A 70 -0.52 21.52 8.71
N ASN A 71 0.74 21.61 8.32
CA ASN A 71 1.31 22.75 7.62
C ASN A 71 1.82 22.35 6.23
N LEU A 72 1.67 23.25 5.26
CA LEU A 72 2.17 23.09 3.91
C LEU A 72 2.93 24.34 3.47
N THR A 73 4.12 24.15 2.93
CA THR A 73 4.79 25.16 2.10
C THR A 73 4.71 24.72 0.66
N HIS A 74 4.02 25.47 -0.19
CA HIS A 74 3.84 25.13 -1.61
C HIS A 74 4.42 26.23 -2.50
N LYS A 75 5.38 25.86 -3.33
CA LYS A 75 5.87 26.70 -4.44
C LYS A 75 5.56 26.04 -5.76
N ALA A 76 5.06 26.82 -6.72
CA ALA A 76 4.63 26.30 -8.02
C ALA A 76 5.36 26.99 -9.18
N LEU A 77 6.04 26.18 -10.00
CA LEU A 77 6.57 26.58 -11.31
C LEU A 77 5.59 26.16 -12.40
N THR A 78 4.57 26.98 -12.59
CA THR A 78 3.45 26.70 -13.50
C THR A 78 3.55 27.51 -14.78
N ILE A 79 3.50 26.83 -15.93
CA ILE A 79 3.32 27.45 -17.25
C ILE A 79 2.05 26.87 -17.88
N GLY A 80 1.14 27.72 -18.36
CA GLY A 80 -0.09 27.24 -19.01
C GLY A 80 0.23 26.37 -20.22
N GLY A 81 -0.32 25.14 -20.27
CA GLY A 81 -0.13 24.21 -21.38
C GLY A 81 1.29 23.67 -21.56
N SER A 82 2.18 23.80 -20.57
CA SER A 82 3.57 23.32 -20.70
C SER A 82 3.69 21.81 -20.64
N SER A 83 4.57 21.29 -21.50
CA SER A 83 5.05 19.90 -21.52
C SER A 83 6.29 19.73 -20.64
N LEU A 84 6.65 18.48 -20.35
CA LEU A 84 7.95 18.13 -19.75
C LEU A 84 9.11 18.70 -20.57
N GLU A 85 9.02 18.64 -21.90
CA GLU A 85 10.00 19.21 -22.82
C GLU A 85 10.26 20.69 -22.60
N LEU A 86 9.21 21.48 -22.38
CA LEU A 86 9.39 22.91 -22.12
C LEU A 86 10.11 23.14 -20.79
N HIS A 87 9.75 22.41 -19.74
CA HIS A 87 10.44 22.55 -18.44
C HIS A 87 11.89 22.09 -18.54
N ALA A 88 12.17 21.00 -19.26
CA ALA A 88 13.51 20.47 -19.46
C ALA A 88 14.39 21.41 -20.29
N SER A 89 13.85 22.03 -21.34
CA SER A 89 14.59 23.01 -22.15
C SER A 89 14.94 24.27 -21.35
N LYS A 90 14.06 24.73 -20.45
CA LYS A 90 14.37 25.80 -19.49
C LYS A 90 15.49 25.42 -18.53
N ALA A 91 15.45 24.20 -18.00
CA ALA A 91 16.50 23.69 -17.13
C ALA A 91 17.85 23.61 -17.88
N ALA A 92 17.84 23.12 -19.12
CA ALA A 92 19.04 23.03 -19.95
C ALA A 92 19.60 24.42 -20.32
N ALA A 93 18.74 25.42 -20.60
CA ALA A 93 19.17 26.79 -20.83
C ALA A 93 19.93 27.37 -19.62
N TYR A 94 19.46 27.08 -18.39
CA TYR A 94 20.16 27.48 -17.17
C TYR A 94 21.55 26.85 -17.04
N GLU A 95 21.70 25.56 -17.40
CA GLU A 95 23.01 24.89 -17.34
C GLU A 95 24.01 25.49 -18.33
N GLN A 96 23.54 26.07 -19.44
CA GLN A 96 24.38 26.76 -20.42
C GLN A 96 24.72 28.19 -19.95
N ASP A 97 23.70 28.94 -19.51
CA ASP A 97 23.84 30.30 -18.99
C ASP A 97 22.77 30.56 -17.91
N PRO A 98 23.16 30.67 -16.62
CA PRO A 98 22.23 30.97 -15.53
C PRO A 98 21.46 32.30 -15.68
N SER A 99 21.94 33.21 -16.53
CA SER A 99 21.33 34.50 -16.84
C SER A 99 20.40 34.50 -18.05
N ASP A 100 20.30 33.38 -18.79
CA ASP A 100 19.45 33.26 -19.99
C ASP A 100 17.97 33.54 -19.63
N PRO A 101 17.31 34.53 -20.27
CA PRO A 101 15.88 34.77 -20.10
C PRO A 101 15.01 33.53 -20.38
N ASN A 102 15.44 32.64 -21.28
CA ASN A 102 14.72 31.41 -21.61
C ASN A 102 14.74 30.41 -20.44
N ALA A 103 15.73 30.47 -19.54
CA ALA A 103 15.78 29.65 -18.34
C ALA A 103 14.76 30.06 -17.28
N LYS A 104 14.19 31.27 -17.37
CA LYS A 104 13.33 31.84 -16.34
C LYS A 104 11.85 31.49 -16.55
N TYR A 105 11.15 31.36 -15.42
CA TYR A 105 9.69 31.31 -15.34
C TYR A 105 9.15 32.75 -15.24
N SER A 106 7.82 32.92 -15.28
CA SER A 106 7.18 34.25 -15.22
C SER A 106 7.54 35.06 -13.96
N GLY A 107 7.88 34.38 -12.86
CA GLY A 107 8.38 34.99 -11.62
C GLY A 107 9.85 35.44 -11.66
N GLY A 108 10.55 35.26 -12.77
CA GLY A 108 11.95 35.67 -12.96
C GLY A 108 13.00 34.67 -12.44
N GLU A 109 12.60 33.66 -11.67
CA GLU A 109 13.48 32.57 -11.22
C GLU A 109 13.52 31.40 -12.22
N SER A 110 14.62 30.63 -12.22
CA SER A 110 14.74 29.36 -12.94
C SER A 110 14.32 28.15 -12.08
N LEU A 111 14.24 26.96 -12.69
CA LEU A 111 13.99 25.72 -11.96
C LEU A 111 15.06 25.45 -10.90
N GLN A 112 16.32 25.59 -11.25
CA GLN A 112 17.45 25.39 -10.35
C GLN A 112 17.42 26.36 -9.15
N GLN A 113 17.12 27.63 -9.41
CA GLN A 113 16.97 28.62 -8.34
C GLN A 113 15.81 28.27 -7.41
N ALA A 114 14.68 27.81 -7.94
CA ALA A 114 13.55 27.36 -7.13
C ALA A 114 13.90 26.11 -6.31
N LEU A 115 14.59 25.13 -6.89
CA LEU A 115 15.06 23.92 -6.20
C LEU A 115 15.97 24.23 -5.01
N GLN A 116 16.73 25.31 -5.08
CA GLN A 116 17.65 25.74 -4.02
C GLN A 116 17.03 26.77 -3.05
N SER A 117 15.79 27.21 -3.30
CA SER A 117 15.17 28.28 -2.51
C SER A 117 14.65 27.84 -1.14
N ASP A 118 14.49 26.53 -0.93
CA ASP A 118 14.10 25.92 0.35
C ASP A 118 14.60 24.47 0.41
N VAL A 119 14.49 23.86 1.59
CA VAL A 119 14.70 22.42 1.80
C VAL A 119 13.43 21.67 1.41
N TRP A 120 13.17 21.57 0.11
CA TRP A 120 12.01 20.85 -0.40
C TRP A 120 12.02 19.39 0.06
N ASP A 121 10.88 18.97 0.55
CA ASP A 121 10.61 17.59 0.92
C ASP A 121 10.25 16.78 -0.33
N ILE A 122 9.42 17.37 -1.21
CA ILE A 122 8.97 16.75 -2.46
C ILE A 122 9.08 17.74 -3.62
N VAL A 123 9.54 17.25 -4.77
CA VAL A 123 9.46 17.94 -6.06
C VAL A 123 8.61 17.11 -7.01
N THR A 124 7.58 17.73 -7.59
CA THR A 124 6.71 17.03 -8.54
C THR A 124 6.95 17.43 -9.99
N ILE A 125 6.85 16.47 -10.91
CA ILE A 125 6.80 16.71 -12.36
C ILE A 125 5.52 16.10 -12.95
N GLN A 126 5.07 16.62 -14.10
CA GLN A 126 3.97 16.03 -14.87
C GLN A 126 4.08 16.34 -16.36
N GLN A 127 3.38 15.56 -17.19
CA GLN A 127 3.25 15.84 -18.63
C GLN A 127 2.10 16.82 -18.92
N VAL A 128 2.11 17.40 -20.13
CA VAL A 128 0.96 18.12 -20.69
C VAL A 128 -0.16 17.13 -21.02
N SER A 129 -1.40 17.48 -20.68
CA SER A 129 -2.54 16.56 -20.71
C SER A 129 -2.79 15.92 -22.08
N ILE A 130 -2.64 16.67 -23.17
CA ILE A 130 -2.87 16.16 -24.53
C ILE A 130 -1.86 15.08 -24.93
N LYS A 131 -0.63 15.11 -24.37
CA LYS A 131 0.42 14.12 -24.62
C LYS A 131 0.53 13.07 -23.52
N SER A 132 -0.32 13.15 -22.48
CA SER A 132 -0.17 12.33 -21.28
C SER A 132 -0.30 10.83 -21.54
N HIS A 133 -0.99 10.45 -22.62
CA HIS A 133 -1.22 9.06 -23.02
C HIS A 133 -0.04 8.40 -23.75
N ASP A 134 0.93 9.18 -24.24
CA ASP A 134 2.04 8.68 -25.02
C ASP A 134 3.36 8.81 -24.25
N VAL A 135 3.89 7.67 -23.80
CA VAL A 135 5.16 7.58 -23.06
C VAL A 135 6.36 8.14 -23.84
N ALA A 136 6.34 8.07 -25.18
CA ALA A 136 7.44 8.59 -26.00
C ALA A 136 7.62 10.10 -25.81
N THR A 137 6.55 10.82 -25.51
CA THR A 137 6.61 12.27 -25.26
C THR A 137 7.21 12.66 -23.91
N TYR A 138 7.35 11.70 -22.99
CA TYR A 138 8.00 11.90 -21.71
C TYR A 138 9.52 11.79 -21.86
N GLN A 139 10.00 11.02 -22.83
CA GLN A 139 11.41 10.76 -23.05
C GLN A 139 12.01 11.76 -24.06
N PRO A 140 13.22 12.29 -23.82
CA PRO A 140 14.09 12.10 -22.65
C PRO A 140 13.77 13.06 -21.48
N PHE A 141 12.77 13.92 -21.63
CA PHE A 141 12.55 15.12 -20.82
C PHE A 141 12.26 14.85 -19.34
N ALA A 142 11.50 13.80 -19.03
CA ALA A 142 11.21 13.37 -17.66
C ALA A 142 12.51 13.02 -16.92
N LYS A 143 13.42 12.29 -17.58
CA LYS A 143 14.74 11.94 -17.05
C LYS A 143 15.63 13.16 -16.86
N GLN A 144 15.65 14.09 -17.82
CA GLN A 144 16.41 15.34 -17.70
C GLN A 144 15.97 16.18 -16.50
N LEU A 145 14.65 16.27 -16.26
CA LEU A 145 14.11 16.95 -15.09
C LEU A 145 14.45 16.20 -13.81
N ALA A 146 14.31 14.88 -13.77
CA ALA A 146 14.69 14.06 -12.63
C ALA A 146 16.16 14.24 -12.24
N GLU A 147 17.07 14.25 -13.23
CA GLU A 147 18.49 14.50 -13.03
C GLU A 147 18.77 15.92 -12.52
N THR A 148 18.02 16.91 -13.00
CA THR A 148 18.09 18.29 -12.50
C THR A 148 17.68 18.35 -11.03
N VAL A 149 16.55 17.72 -10.66
CA VAL A 149 16.08 17.66 -9.26
C VAL A 149 17.12 16.99 -8.37
N ARG A 150 17.61 15.81 -8.75
CA ARG A 150 18.65 15.08 -7.99
C ARG A 150 19.94 15.86 -7.82
N ARG A 151 20.28 16.75 -8.76
CA ARG A 151 21.49 17.57 -8.69
C ARG A 151 21.32 18.76 -7.75
N TYR A 152 20.20 19.47 -7.81
CA TYR A 152 20.02 20.75 -7.11
C TYR A 152 19.21 20.65 -5.81
N ALA A 153 18.44 19.59 -5.63
CA ALA A 153 17.72 19.26 -4.40
C ALA A 153 17.79 17.74 -4.14
N PRO A 154 19.00 17.16 -3.91
CA PRO A 154 19.19 15.73 -3.71
C PRO A 154 18.42 15.15 -2.51
N GLN A 155 18.09 15.99 -1.54
CA GLN A 155 17.27 15.63 -0.37
C GLN A 155 15.77 15.50 -0.71
N ALA A 156 15.32 16.19 -1.76
CA ALA A 156 13.93 16.21 -2.12
C ALA A 156 13.56 14.95 -2.89
N GLU A 157 12.40 14.40 -2.56
CA GLU A 157 11.91 13.26 -3.28
C GLU A 157 11.24 13.67 -4.60
N LEU A 158 11.62 12.98 -5.68
CA LEU A 158 10.97 13.14 -6.97
C LEU A 158 9.66 12.34 -7.00
N VAL A 159 8.57 13.03 -7.31
CA VAL A 159 7.24 12.44 -7.45
C VAL A 159 6.64 12.83 -8.80
N VAL A 160 5.93 11.91 -9.45
CA VAL A 160 5.23 12.15 -10.71
C VAL A 160 3.74 12.36 -10.42
N HIS A 161 3.20 13.52 -10.81
CA HIS A 161 1.77 13.79 -10.71
C HIS A 161 1.04 13.23 -11.93
N GLN A 162 0.29 12.16 -11.73
CA GLN A 162 -0.54 11.56 -12.77
C GLN A 162 -1.78 12.43 -13.01
N THR A 163 -1.86 13.01 -14.20
CA THR A 163 -3.03 13.77 -14.67
C THR A 163 -4.21 12.85 -15.02
N TRP A 164 -5.34 13.42 -15.39
CA TRP A 164 -6.58 12.69 -15.69
C TRP A 164 -6.94 12.70 -17.18
N ALA A 165 -7.82 11.76 -17.56
CA ALA A 165 -8.44 11.72 -18.88
C ALA A 165 -9.49 12.84 -19.01
N TYR A 166 -9.76 13.26 -20.24
CA TYR A 166 -10.79 14.26 -20.52
C TYR A 166 -12.19 13.68 -20.29
N ARG A 167 -13.18 14.57 -20.12
CA ARG A 167 -14.59 14.22 -20.01
C ARG A 167 -15.02 13.47 -21.27
N LYS A 168 -15.87 12.44 -21.12
CA LYS A 168 -16.29 11.55 -22.21
C LYS A 168 -16.94 12.20 -23.44
N ASP A 169 -17.45 13.42 -23.31
CA ASP A 169 -18.00 14.25 -24.41
C ASP A 169 -17.09 15.42 -24.79
N ASP A 170 -15.79 15.40 -24.43
CA ASP A 170 -14.83 16.36 -24.96
C ASP A 170 -14.79 16.24 -26.49
N PRO A 171 -14.90 17.36 -27.23
CA PRO A 171 -14.95 17.33 -28.70
C PRO A 171 -13.77 16.63 -29.38
N ARG A 172 -12.65 16.45 -28.67
CA ARG A 172 -11.49 15.70 -29.16
C ARG A 172 -11.76 14.21 -29.35
N PHE A 173 -12.72 13.64 -28.62
CA PHE A 173 -13.17 12.25 -28.82
C PHE A 173 -14.22 12.12 -29.92
N GLY A 174 -14.75 13.23 -30.43
CA GLY A 174 -15.85 13.24 -31.42
C GLY A 174 -15.43 12.91 -32.85
N ASN A 175 -14.14 12.68 -33.13
CA ASN A 175 -13.67 12.27 -34.45
C ASN A 175 -13.73 10.75 -34.57
N SER A 176 -14.47 10.24 -35.55
CA SER A 176 -14.60 8.79 -35.80
C SER A 176 -13.30 8.12 -36.29
N ASP A 177 -12.28 8.92 -36.63
CA ASP A 177 -10.96 8.47 -37.09
C ASP A 177 -9.87 9.34 -36.42
N PRO A 178 -9.50 9.06 -35.15
CA PRO A 178 -8.42 9.78 -34.49
C PRO A 178 -7.11 9.57 -35.23
N ALA A 179 -6.20 10.56 -35.20
CA ALA A 179 -4.88 10.41 -35.77
C ALA A 179 -4.14 9.23 -35.11
N ASP A 180 -3.28 8.54 -35.87
CA ASP A 180 -2.51 7.39 -35.36
C ASP A 180 -1.83 7.71 -34.02
N GLY A 181 -2.15 6.93 -32.99
CA GLY A 181 -1.61 7.08 -31.63
C GLY A 181 -2.42 7.98 -30.69
N GLU A 182 -3.35 8.79 -31.19
CA GLU A 182 -4.20 9.65 -30.37
C GLU A 182 -5.45 8.89 -29.84
N PRO A 183 -5.85 9.08 -28.57
CA PRO A 183 -6.98 8.38 -27.99
C PRO A 183 -8.31 8.93 -28.52
N GLY A 184 -9.12 8.05 -29.13
CA GLY A 184 -10.47 8.39 -29.59
C GLY A 184 -11.54 8.39 -28.48
N THR A 185 -11.24 7.89 -27.28
CA THR A 185 -12.20 7.81 -26.17
C THR A 185 -11.55 8.18 -24.83
N GLN A 186 -12.38 8.52 -23.84
CA GLN A 186 -11.94 8.74 -22.46
C GLN A 186 -11.21 7.52 -21.90
N GLU A 187 -11.73 6.31 -22.15
CA GLU A 187 -11.12 5.05 -21.73
C GLU A 187 -9.73 4.84 -22.35
N ALA A 188 -9.61 5.01 -23.67
CA ALA A 188 -8.32 4.90 -24.35
C ALA A 188 -7.31 5.91 -23.81
N MET A 189 -7.76 7.14 -23.54
CA MET A 189 -6.92 8.19 -22.95
C MET A 189 -6.47 7.81 -21.53
N TYR A 190 -7.38 7.33 -20.68
CA TYR A 190 -7.06 6.91 -19.32
C TYR A 190 -6.10 5.72 -19.30
N LEU A 191 -6.36 4.69 -20.09
CA LEU A 191 -5.48 3.51 -20.16
C LEU A 191 -4.09 3.90 -20.65
N GLY A 192 -4.02 4.72 -21.72
CA GLY A 192 -2.76 5.23 -22.24
C GLY A 192 -1.99 6.06 -21.22
N LEU A 193 -2.64 7.03 -20.56
CA LEU A 193 -1.96 7.88 -19.60
C LEU A 193 -1.56 7.11 -18.35
N SER A 194 -2.39 6.20 -17.85
CA SER A 194 -2.08 5.41 -16.66
C SER A 194 -0.85 4.53 -16.92
N LYS A 195 -0.80 3.88 -18.09
CA LYS A 195 0.36 3.12 -18.56
C LYS A 195 1.61 4.00 -18.68
N ALA A 196 1.52 5.16 -19.35
CA ALA A 196 2.65 6.06 -19.55
C ALA A 196 3.23 6.57 -18.22
N TYR A 197 2.36 6.99 -17.28
CA TYR A 197 2.79 7.43 -15.96
C TYR A 197 3.41 6.29 -15.15
N GLN A 198 2.86 5.07 -15.18
CA GLN A 198 3.47 3.90 -14.52
C GLN A 198 4.88 3.62 -15.07
N THR A 199 5.03 3.59 -16.39
CA THR A 199 6.34 3.37 -17.03
C THR A 199 7.36 4.44 -16.61
N ILE A 200 6.97 5.72 -16.60
CA ILE A 200 7.90 6.80 -16.22
C ILE A 200 8.23 6.77 -14.73
N VAL A 201 7.29 6.42 -13.87
CA VAL A 201 7.54 6.25 -12.43
C VAL A 201 8.57 5.14 -12.19
N GLU A 202 8.45 4.02 -12.89
CA GLU A 202 9.42 2.92 -12.85
C GLU A 202 10.80 3.35 -13.38
N GLU A 203 10.85 3.95 -14.58
CA GLU A 203 12.11 4.42 -15.21
C GLU A 203 12.87 5.42 -14.34
N LEU A 204 12.14 6.28 -13.63
CA LEU A 204 12.72 7.28 -12.76
C LEU A 204 12.93 6.77 -11.34
N SER A 205 12.46 5.58 -10.97
CA SER A 205 12.41 5.13 -9.57
C SER A 205 11.77 6.20 -8.66
N ALA A 206 10.69 6.81 -9.15
CA ALA A 206 9.93 7.85 -8.46
C ALA A 206 8.68 7.26 -7.79
N ARG A 207 7.94 8.07 -7.04
CA ARG A 207 6.56 7.76 -6.61
C ARG A 207 5.53 8.47 -7.48
N ARG A 208 4.25 8.09 -7.38
CA ARG A 208 3.13 8.63 -8.17
C ARG A 208 2.06 9.25 -7.28
N ILE A 209 1.52 10.41 -7.66
CA ILE A 209 0.26 10.95 -7.10
C ILE A 209 -0.87 10.65 -8.11
N PRO A 210 -1.79 9.71 -7.80
CA PRO A 210 -2.66 9.09 -8.80
C PRO A 210 -3.99 9.85 -9.01
N VAL A 211 -3.94 11.15 -9.31
CA VAL A 211 -5.17 11.95 -9.53
C VAL A 211 -5.97 11.41 -10.72
N GLY A 212 -5.29 10.94 -11.77
CA GLY A 212 -5.92 10.30 -12.92
C GLY A 212 -6.79 9.08 -12.57
N ASP A 213 -6.31 8.22 -11.66
CA ASP A 213 -7.05 7.04 -11.22
C ASP A 213 -8.28 7.45 -10.39
N ALA A 214 -8.15 8.48 -9.55
CA ALA A 214 -9.28 9.03 -8.79
C ALA A 214 -10.37 9.60 -9.70
N PHE A 215 -10.01 10.37 -10.73
CA PHE A 215 -10.96 10.86 -11.73
C PHE A 215 -11.66 9.71 -12.44
N TRP A 216 -10.90 8.68 -12.83
CA TRP A 216 -11.45 7.50 -13.49
C TRP A 216 -12.48 6.76 -12.62
N ILE A 217 -12.14 6.49 -11.36
CA ILE A 217 -13.04 5.85 -10.39
C ILE A 217 -14.33 6.67 -10.25
N ALA A 218 -14.20 7.99 -10.07
CA ALA A 218 -15.36 8.85 -9.89
C ALA A 218 -16.27 8.91 -11.13
N ASP A 219 -15.71 9.02 -12.33
CA ASP A 219 -16.47 9.07 -13.59
C ASP A 219 -17.21 7.75 -13.91
N HIS A 220 -16.77 6.62 -13.34
CA HIS A 220 -17.35 5.29 -13.56
C HIS A 220 -18.31 4.85 -12.45
N ASP A 221 -18.54 5.67 -11.44
CA ASP A 221 -19.52 5.36 -10.41
C ASP A 221 -20.95 5.47 -10.96
N PRO A 222 -21.82 4.48 -10.70
CA PRO A 222 -23.18 4.45 -11.26
C PRO A 222 -24.09 5.58 -10.73
N LEU A 223 -23.79 6.17 -9.57
CA LEU A 223 -24.59 7.20 -8.92
C LEU A 223 -23.95 8.59 -9.06
N TRP A 224 -22.64 8.64 -8.92
CA TRP A 224 -21.84 9.86 -8.86
C TRP A 224 -21.04 10.12 -10.14
N GLY A 225 -20.98 9.20 -11.09
CA GLY A 225 -20.35 9.45 -12.38
C GLY A 225 -21.17 10.43 -13.22
N PHE A 226 -20.50 11.40 -13.83
CA PHE A 226 -21.12 12.29 -14.82
C PHE A 226 -21.80 11.48 -15.92
N GLN A 227 -22.99 11.89 -16.36
CA GLN A 227 -23.70 11.24 -17.47
C GLN A 227 -23.86 12.23 -18.62
N VAL A 228 -23.52 11.79 -19.84
CA VAL A 228 -23.72 12.62 -21.04
C VAL A 228 -25.23 12.73 -21.30
N PRO A 229 -25.80 13.94 -21.36
CA PRO A 229 -27.20 14.11 -21.71
C PRO A 229 -27.50 13.51 -23.09
N GLN A 230 -28.60 12.75 -23.22
CA GLN A 230 -28.99 12.07 -24.46
C GLN A 230 -29.28 13.04 -25.64
N THR A 231 -29.52 14.33 -25.35
CA THR A 231 -29.76 15.38 -26.35
C THR A 231 -28.94 16.62 -26.01
N ILE A 232 -27.68 16.69 -26.45
CA ILE A 232 -26.96 17.96 -26.51
C ILE A 232 -27.16 18.52 -27.92
N ASP A 233 -28.32 19.12 -28.19
CA ASP A 233 -28.42 19.99 -29.36
C ASP A 233 -27.80 21.34 -29.00
N SER A 234 -26.49 21.46 -29.22
CA SER A 234 -25.76 22.72 -29.00
C SER A 234 -26.34 23.90 -29.79
N ALA A 235 -27.14 23.66 -30.84
CA ALA A 235 -27.87 24.69 -31.57
C ALA A 235 -29.15 25.17 -30.84
N GLN A 236 -29.65 24.42 -29.85
CA GLN A 236 -30.82 24.77 -29.04
C GLN A 236 -30.48 25.31 -27.65
N ALA A 237 -29.20 25.35 -27.25
CA ALA A 237 -28.80 25.92 -25.98
C ALA A 237 -29.08 27.44 -25.93
N ALA A 238 -29.88 27.88 -24.95
CA ALA A 238 -30.23 29.29 -24.76
C ALA A 238 -29.64 29.83 -23.45
N TYR A 239 -28.93 30.96 -23.53
CA TYR A 239 -28.40 31.64 -22.35
C TYR A 239 -29.54 32.04 -21.39
N PRO A 240 -29.42 31.81 -20.06
CA PRO A 240 -28.22 31.36 -19.34
C PRO A 240 -28.15 29.84 -19.07
N GLN A 241 -29.03 29.04 -19.65
CA GLN A 241 -29.11 27.60 -19.38
C GLN A 241 -27.90 26.85 -19.96
N LEU A 242 -27.40 25.88 -19.21
CA LEU A 242 -26.34 24.96 -19.63
C LEU A 242 -26.90 23.54 -19.70
N PRO A 243 -26.32 22.65 -20.52
CA PRO A 243 -26.59 21.22 -20.44
C PRO A 243 -26.39 20.71 -19.01
N ASP A 244 -27.08 19.62 -18.63
CA ASP A 244 -26.86 19.00 -17.33
C ASP A 244 -25.38 18.56 -17.21
N GLN A 245 -24.74 18.98 -16.12
CA GLN A 245 -23.35 18.67 -15.79
C GLN A 245 -23.22 18.10 -14.39
N ARG A 246 -24.32 17.56 -13.84
CA ARG A 246 -24.35 16.97 -12.51
C ARG A 246 -23.22 15.95 -12.36
N ASN A 247 -22.49 16.09 -11.25
CA ASN A 247 -21.33 15.29 -10.90
C ASN A 247 -20.13 15.35 -11.88
N SER A 248 -20.11 16.26 -12.85
CA SER A 248 -18.91 16.51 -13.66
C SER A 248 -17.74 16.87 -12.76
N LEU A 249 -16.56 16.28 -13.01
CA LEU A 249 -15.30 16.70 -12.40
C LEU A 249 -14.59 17.78 -13.23
N HIS A 250 -15.02 17.97 -14.49
CA HIS A 250 -14.46 18.95 -15.41
C HIS A 250 -15.34 20.19 -15.50
N VAL A 251 -14.76 21.31 -15.95
CA VAL A 251 -15.47 22.59 -16.16
C VAL A 251 -16.67 22.41 -17.08
N GLY A 252 -16.52 21.64 -18.16
CA GLY A 252 -17.58 21.32 -19.08
C GLY A 252 -18.05 22.51 -19.93
N TYR A 253 -19.34 22.52 -20.25
CA TYR A 253 -20.02 23.61 -20.92
C TYR A 253 -20.09 24.87 -20.07
N ARG A 254 -19.74 26.00 -20.67
CA ARG A 254 -19.85 27.33 -20.06
C ARG A 254 -20.17 28.38 -21.12
N TRP A 255 -20.83 29.46 -20.71
CA TRP A 255 -21.04 30.63 -21.54
C TRP A 255 -19.82 31.56 -21.48
N GLN A 256 -19.30 31.95 -22.63
CA GLN A 256 -18.26 32.96 -22.77
C GLN A 256 -18.82 34.16 -23.53
N GLN A 257 -18.55 35.39 -23.06
CA GLN A 257 -18.84 36.57 -23.85
C GLN A 257 -17.79 36.74 -24.94
N GLN A 258 -18.26 36.88 -26.18
CA GLN A 258 -17.45 37.17 -27.35
C GLN A 258 -18.23 38.14 -28.25
N ASP A 259 -17.66 39.31 -28.54
CA ASP A 259 -18.24 40.34 -29.40
C ASP A 259 -19.68 40.73 -29.03
N GLY A 260 -19.96 40.84 -27.72
CA GLY A 260 -21.29 41.19 -27.19
C GLY A 260 -22.33 40.06 -27.26
N ARG A 261 -21.95 38.84 -27.64
CA ARG A 261 -22.80 37.64 -27.66
C ARG A 261 -22.32 36.60 -26.66
N HIS A 262 -23.25 35.80 -26.14
CA HIS A 262 -22.92 34.62 -25.34
C HIS A 262 -22.71 33.44 -26.28
N VAL A 263 -21.52 32.83 -26.20
CA VAL A 263 -21.15 31.65 -26.99
C VAL A 263 -20.89 30.49 -26.05
N LEU A 264 -21.51 29.34 -26.34
CA LEU A 264 -21.31 28.13 -25.57
C LEU A 264 -19.94 27.53 -25.91
N ARG A 265 -19.14 27.24 -24.89
CA ARG A 265 -17.80 26.64 -24.98
C ARG A 265 -17.73 25.39 -24.12
N MET A 266 -16.93 24.43 -24.53
CA MET A 266 -16.71 23.16 -23.82
C MET A 266 -15.25 23.09 -23.35
N ASP A 267 -15.07 22.87 -22.05
CA ASP A 267 -13.78 22.60 -21.41
C ASP A 267 -13.86 21.25 -20.68
N GLY A 268 -13.72 20.17 -21.45
CA GLY A 268 -13.74 18.81 -20.94
C GLY A 268 -12.40 18.36 -20.33
N HIS A 269 -11.43 19.26 -20.11
CA HIS A 269 -10.09 18.87 -19.67
C HIS A 269 -9.66 19.51 -18.36
N HIS A 270 -9.98 20.78 -18.09
CA HIS A 270 -9.71 21.37 -16.79
C HIS A 270 -10.72 20.89 -15.74
N ALA A 271 -10.23 20.71 -14.51
CA ALA A 271 -11.10 20.35 -13.40
C ALA A 271 -11.98 21.55 -13.00
N ASN A 272 -13.22 21.27 -12.62
CA ASN A 272 -14.07 22.23 -11.89
C ASN A 272 -13.82 22.10 -10.38
N MET A 273 -14.60 22.80 -9.56
CA MET A 273 -14.49 22.76 -8.11
C MET A 273 -14.49 21.33 -7.52
N ALA A 274 -15.32 20.41 -8.04
CA ALA A 274 -15.37 19.03 -7.56
C ALA A 274 -14.09 18.26 -7.95
N GLY A 275 -13.63 18.38 -9.20
CA GLY A 275 -12.37 17.76 -9.63
C GLY A 275 -11.13 18.35 -8.96
N GLU A 276 -11.12 19.66 -8.71
CA GLU A 276 -10.07 20.35 -7.94
C GLU A 276 -10.03 19.85 -6.49
N TYR A 277 -11.19 19.65 -5.86
CA TYR A 277 -11.29 19.10 -4.52
C TYR A 277 -10.83 17.65 -4.45
N LEU A 278 -11.26 16.81 -5.42
CA LEU A 278 -10.83 15.43 -5.54
C LEU A 278 -9.31 15.33 -5.69
N GLY A 279 -8.74 16.12 -6.60
CA GLY A 279 -7.29 16.21 -6.79
C GLY A 279 -6.58 16.60 -5.48
N ALA A 280 -7.08 17.60 -4.77
CA ALA A 280 -6.47 18.06 -3.53
C ALA A 280 -6.55 17.01 -2.41
N CYS A 281 -7.63 16.23 -2.33
CA CYS A 281 -7.74 15.10 -1.41
C CYS A 281 -6.69 14.02 -1.71
N VAL A 282 -6.52 13.63 -2.98
CA VAL A 282 -5.50 12.64 -3.39
C VAL A 282 -4.10 13.14 -3.06
N TRP A 283 -3.81 14.41 -3.35
CA TRP A 283 -2.54 15.03 -2.98
C TRP A 283 -2.33 15.01 -1.46
N PHE A 284 -3.33 15.39 -0.67
CA PHE A 284 -3.24 15.36 0.79
C PHE A 284 -2.90 13.96 1.31
N GLU A 285 -3.63 12.92 0.89
CA GLU A 285 -3.36 11.56 1.36
C GLU A 285 -1.95 11.09 0.99
N CYS A 286 -1.49 11.45 -0.20
CA CYS A 286 -0.12 11.14 -0.62
C CYS A 286 0.91 11.92 0.23
N LEU A 287 0.74 13.21 0.45
CA LEU A 287 1.75 14.00 1.15
C LEU A 287 1.85 13.66 2.64
N PHE A 288 0.73 13.36 3.29
CA PHE A 288 0.65 13.23 4.75
C PHE A 288 0.45 11.78 5.22
N GLY A 289 0.03 10.87 4.33
CA GLY A 289 -0.28 9.49 4.70
C GLY A 289 -1.53 9.35 5.59
N GLU A 290 -2.35 10.40 5.65
CA GLU A 290 -3.60 10.47 6.40
C GLU A 290 -4.79 10.38 5.42
N SER A 291 -5.91 9.79 5.86
CA SER A 291 -7.10 9.75 5.02
C SER A 291 -7.76 11.12 4.92
N SER A 292 -8.19 11.49 3.72
CA SER A 292 -9.01 12.67 3.48
C SER A 292 -10.47 12.47 3.90
N VAL A 293 -10.89 11.22 4.17
CA VAL A 293 -12.26 10.90 4.59
C VAL A 293 -12.52 11.47 5.98
N GLY A 294 -13.52 12.34 6.07
CA GLY A 294 -13.86 13.05 7.31
C GLY A 294 -13.09 14.35 7.51
N ASN A 295 -12.26 14.77 6.55
CA ASN A 295 -11.63 16.09 6.59
C ASN A 295 -12.73 17.18 6.64
N SER A 296 -12.60 18.12 7.57
CA SER A 296 -13.65 19.12 7.84
C SER A 296 -13.72 20.24 6.80
N PHE A 297 -12.72 20.38 5.92
CA PHE A 297 -12.77 21.36 4.85
C PHE A 297 -13.57 20.84 3.65
N VAL A 298 -14.61 21.59 3.28
CA VAL A 298 -15.38 21.43 2.05
C VAL A 298 -15.48 22.81 1.38
N PRO A 299 -15.13 22.94 0.08
CA PRO A 299 -15.26 24.21 -0.64
C PRO A 299 -16.69 24.73 -0.65
N ASP A 300 -16.84 26.05 -0.52
CA ASP A 300 -18.14 26.71 -0.62
C ASP A 300 -18.82 26.41 -1.96
N GLY A 301 -19.99 25.78 -1.89
CA GLY A 301 -20.79 25.38 -3.06
C GLY A 301 -20.62 23.92 -3.50
N LEU A 302 -19.71 23.16 -2.89
CA LEU A 302 -19.66 21.71 -3.07
C LEU A 302 -20.63 21.05 -2.08
N ASP A 303 -21.56 20.25 -2.60
CA ASP A 303 -22.48 19.49 -1.76
C ASP A 303 -21.73 18.54 -0.81
N SER A 304 -22.12 18.52 0.46
CA SER A 304 -21.42 17.74 1.50
C SER A 304 -21.42 16.23 1.24
N ALA A 305 -22.48 15.67 0.67
CA ALA A 305 -22.53 14.24 0.33
C ALA A 305 -21.61 13.95 -0.86
N HIS A 306 -21.58 14.83 -1.86
CA HIS A 306 -20.63 14.74 -2.96
C HIS A 306 -19.17 14.86 -2.46
N ALA A 307 -18.88 15.79 -1.55
CA ALA A 307 -17.55 15.95 -0.97
C ALA A 307 -17.10 14.68 -0.21
N ALA A 308 -17.96 14.11 0.63
CA ALA A 308 -17.67 12.86 1.34
C ALA A 308 -17.42 11.68 0.38
N TYR A 309 -18.18 11.62 -0.70
CA TYR A 309 -17.94 10.66 -1.78
C TYR A 309 -16.56 10.88 -2.44
N LEU A 310 -16.21 12.11 -2.81
CA LEU A 310 -14.91 12.42 -3.42
C LEU A 310 -13.74 12.14 -2.49
N GLN A 311 -13.87 12.37 -1.18
CA GLN A 311 -12.87 11.94 -0.18
C GLN A 311 -12.70 10.41 -0.21
N THR A 312 -13.81 9.66 -0.29
CA THR A 312 -13.77 8.18 -0.36
C THR A 312 -13.09 7.71 -1.65
N VAL A 313 -13.36 8.37 -2.78
CA VAL A 313 -12.68 8.09 -4.06
C VAL A 313 -11.19 8.43 -3.98
N ALA A 314 -10.84 9.56 -3.39
CA ALA A 314 -9.45 9.94 -3.17
C ALA A 314 -8.71 8.89 -2.33
N HIS A 315 -9.34 8.46 -1.23
CA HIS A 315 -8.81 7.37 -0.39
C HIS A 315 -8.64 6.08 -1.20
N HIS A 316 -9.65 5.71 -1.97
CA HIS A 316 -9.60 4.51 -2.80
C HIS A 316 -8.45 4.57 -3.82
N ALA A 317 -8.29 5.69 -4.53
CA ALA A 317 -7.20 5.88 -5.47
C ALA A 317 -5.82 5.87 -4.77
N ALA A 318 -5.73 6.50 -3.60
CA ALA A 318 -4.53 6.49 -2.77
C ALA A 318 -4.21 5.09 -2.20
N GLN A 319 -5.18 4.19 -2.07
CA GLN A 319 -4.96 2.84 -1.53
C GLN A 319 -4.78 1.76 -2.63
N GLN A 320 -5.53 1.84 -3.74
CA GLN A 320 -5.55 0.83 -4.80
C GLN A 320 -4.71 1.18 -6.02
N GLY A 321 -4.53 2.47 -6.30
CA GLY A 321 -4.03 2.98 -7.57
C GLY A 321 -2.70 3.70 -7.48
N GLY A 322 -1.69 3.21 -6.76
CA GLY A 322 -0.36 3.78 -6.94
C GLY A 322 0.66 3.31 -5.94
N ASP A 323 1.90 3.59 -6.28
CA ASP A 323 3.05 3.64 -5.37
C ASP A 323 2.89 4.78 -4.35
N VAL A 324 1.74 4.81 -3.67
CA VAL A 324 1.25 5.95 -2.92
C VAL A 324 2.16 6.19 -1.73
N LEU A 325 2.43 7.47 -1.58
CA LEU A 325 3.21 8.03 -0.51
C LEU A 325 2.48 7.80 0.83
N LEU A 326 3.04 6.93 1.68
CA LEU A 326 2.82 7.03 3.12
C LEU A 326 3.79 8.05 3.69
N GLY A 327 3.37 9.32 3.67
CA GLY A 327 4.11 10.44 4.23
C GLY A 327 5.44 10.69 3.53
N LEU A 328 5.99 11.85 3.81
CA LEU A 328 7.44 11.92 3.91
C LEU A 328 7.88 10.76 4.77
N THR A 329 8.82 9.97 4.26
CA THR A 329 9.52 9.03 5.13
C THR A 329 9.94 9.84 6.35
N THR A 330 9.31 9.58 7.50
CA THR A 330 9.87 9.91 8.80
C THR A 330 11.33 9.55 8.65
N ALA A 331 12.20 10.58 8.67
CA ALA A 331 13.62 10.48 8.36
C ALA A 331 14.09 9.07 8.68
N ARG A 332 14.44 8.26 7.64
CA ARG A 332 14.71 6.81 7.77
C ARG A 332 15.25 6.58 9.17
N VAL A 333 14.45 6.00 10.06
CA VAL A 333 14.85 5.86 11.46
C VAL A 333 16.12 5.01 11.41
N THR A 334 17.28 5.64 11.54
CA THR A 334 18.56 4.97 11.32
C THR A 334 18.92 4.09 12.51
N ALA A 335 18.28 4.34 13.65
CA ALA A 335 18.38 3.58 14.88
C ALA A 335 17.11 3.73 15.72
N PHE A 336 16.80 2.72 16.53
CA PHE A 336 15.74 2.81 17.53
C PHE A 336 16.13 3.75 18.68
N ASP A 337 15.15 4.45 19.24
CA ASP A 337 15.29 5.16 20.52
C ASP A 337 15.08 4.16 21.66
N ASP A 338 16.10 3.33 21.91
CA ASP A 338 16.11 2.34 22.97
C ASP A 338 17.27 2.61 23.94
N PRO A 339 16.99 2.96 25.20
CA PRO A 339 18.05 3.14 26.20
C PRO A 339 18.78 1.83 26.56
N HIS A 340 18.19 0.67 26.28
CA HIS A 340 18.78 -0.65 26.52
C HIS A 340 18.65 -1.57 25.29
N PRO A 341 19.39 -1.29 24.19
CA PRO A 341 19.24 -2.01 22.93
C PRO A 341 19.42 -3.52 23.08
N GLN A 342 18.40 -4.29 22.69
CA GLN A 342 18.37 -5.74 22.79
C GLN A 342 17.38 -6.36 21.80
N ARG A 343 17.39 -7.69 21.72
CA ARG A 343 16.34 -8.43 21.03
C ARG A 343 15.19 -8.71 21.98
N TYR A 344 14.07 -8.02 21.80
CA TYR A 344 12.84 -8.28 22.51
C TYR A 344 12.12 -9.49 21.90
N GLN A 345 11.63 -10.36 22.76
CA GLN A 345 10.77 -11.49 22.42
C GLN A 345 9.57 -11.41 23.37
N LEU A 346 8.40 -11.17 22.79
CA LEU A 346 7.17 -10.94 23.53
C LEU A 346 6.15 -12.00 23.13
N GLN A 347 5.31 -12.37 24.08
CA GLN A 347 4.17 -13.25 23.82
C GLN A 347 3.00 -12.84 24.70
N VAL A 348 1.80 -13.05 24.19
CA VAL A 348 0.55 -12.77 24.90
C VAL A 348 -0.54 -13.70 24.38
N ARG A 349 -1.55 -14.01 25.18
CA ARG A 349 -2.71 -14.74 24.68
C ARG A 349 -3.63 -13.79 23.93
N ALA A 350 -4.14 -14.22 22.79
CA ALA A 350 -5.10 -13.41 22.06
C ALA A 350 -6.36 -13.10 22.89
N SER A 351 -6.84 -14.09 23.66
CA SER A 351 -7.98 -13.93 24.57
C SER A 351 -7.73 -12.96 25.73
N GLU A 352 -6.47 -12.63 26.05
CA GLU A 352 -6.13 -11.64 27.07
C GLU A 352 -6.18 -10.20 26.52
N ILE A 353 -5.91 -10.01 25.23
CA ILE A 353 -5.85 -8.67 24.60
C ILE A 353 -7.11 -8.32 23.82
N ASP A 354 -7.93 -9.31 23.45
CA ASP A 354 -9.23 -9.10 22.81
C ASP A 354 -10.31 -10.05 23.37
N GLY A 355 -11.21 -9.49 24.15
CA GLY A 355 -12.33 -10.20 24.76
C GLY A 355 -13.43 -10.63 23.79
N ASN A 356 -13.36 -10.24 22.51
CA ASN A 356 -14.30 -10.69 21.48
C ASN A 356 -13.85 -11.97 20.77
N THR A 357 -12.67 -12.49 21.07
CA THR A 357 -12.18 -13.74 20.47
C THR A 357 -13.03 -14.93 20.92
N LYS A 358 -13.15 -15.94 20.06
CA LYS A 358 -13.88 -17.19 20.35
C LYS A 358 -13.13 -18.46 19.96
N GLU A 359 -13.53 -19.56 20.58
CA GLU A 359 -13.14 -20.92 20.18
C GLU A 359 -14.09 -21.45 19.09
N TYR A 360 -13.54 -22.26 18.18
CA TYR A 360 -14.25 -23.02 17.14
C TYR A 360 -13.85 -24.50 17.22
N PRO A 361 -14.37 -25.26 18.21
CA PRO A 361 -13.98 -26.67 18.44
C PRO A 361 -14.21 -27.59 17.23
N GLU A 362 -15.19 -27.29 16.39
CA GLU A 362 -15.50 -28.02 15.16
C GLU A 362 -14.34 -28.03 14.16
N ILE A 363 -13.57 -26.93 14.08
CA ILE A 363 -12.33 -26.87 13.32
C ILE A 363 -11.09 -27.10 14.20
N GLY A 364 -11.27 -27.44 15.47
CA GLY A 364 -10.18 -27.72 16.41
C GLY A 364 -9.37 -26.47 16.78
N PHE A 365 -9.98 -25.29 16.66
CA PHE A 365 -9.40 -24.04 17.11
C PHE A 365 -9.92 -23.74 18.52
N VAL A 366 -9.06 -23.93 19.51
CA VAL A 366 -9.38 -23.77 20.93
C VAL A 366 -8.29 -22.93 21.59
N PHE A 367 -8.59 -22.27 22.70
CA PHE A 367 -7.67 -21.45 23.45
C PHE A 367 -6.76 -22.27 24.35
N GLY A 368 -7.18 -23.46 24.76
CA GLY A 368 -6.46 -24.26 25.75
C GLY A 368 -6.51 -23.63 27.14
N ASP A 369 -5.80 -24.25 28.07
CA ASP A 369 -5.75 -23.83 29.48
C ASP A 369 -4.49 -23.01 29.79
N ALA A 370 -4.34 -22.59 31.05
CA ALA A 370 -3.19 -21.81 31.50
C ALA A 370 -1.86 -22.59 31.46
N GLU A 371 -1.88 -23.92 31.52
CA GLU A 371 -0.68 -24.76 31.44
C GLU A 371 -0.26 -25.02 29.99
N LYS A 372 -1.24 -25.08 29.08
CA LYS A 372 -1.07 -25.36 27.64
C LYS A 372 -1.93 -24.42 26.80
N PRO A 373 -1.58 -23.13 26.75
CA PRO A 373 -2.30 -22.17 25.92
C PRO A 373 -2.07 -22.48 24.44
N ALA A 374 -3.13 -22.38 23.65
CA ALA A 374 -3.17 -22.63 22.20
C ALA A 374 -3.45 -21.35 21.39
N ASP A 375 -3.80 -20.25 22.06
CA ASP A 375 -4.05 -18.92 21.48
C ASP A 375 -2.89 -17.93 21.72
N LEU A 376 -1.67 -18.44 21.95
CA LEU A 376 -0.49 -17.59 22.08
C LEU A 376 -0.15 -16.90 20.76
N GLU A 377 0.07 -15.59 20.87
CA GLU A 377 0.61 -14.73 19.84
C GLU A 377 2.03 -14.29 20.23
N TYR A 378 2.88 -14.11 19.22
CA TYR A 378 4.31 -13.90 19.41
C TYR A 378 4.76 -12.67 18.65
N ALA A 379 5.71 -11.93 19.21
CA ALA A 379 6.34 -10.80 18.57
C ALA A 379 7.84 -10.76 18.86
N SER A 380 8.63 -10.24 17.92
CA SER A 380 10.03 -9.93 18.18
C SER A 380 10.57 -8.78 17.35
N VAL A 381 11.48 -8.02 17.96
CA VAL A 381 12.22 -6.92 17.34
C VAL A 381 13.62 -6.87 17.97
N ASP A 382 14.64 -6.58 17.17
CA ASP A 382 15.99 -6.33 17.67
C ASP A 382 16.34 -4.85 17.51
N THR A 383 16.32 -4.12 18.61
CA THR A 383 16.55 -2.67 18.61
C THR A 383 18.03 -2.30 18.43
N ARG A 384 18.93 -3.30 18.41
CA ARG A 384 20.35 -3.12 18.06
C ARG A 384 20.56 -3.04 16.55
N VAL A 385 19.57 -3.46 15.75
CA VAL A 385 19.63 -3.49 14.28
C VAL A 385 18.83 -2.32 13.73
N ALA A 386 19.37 -1.60 12.75
CA ALA A 386 18.66 -0.48 12.12
C ALA A 386 17.32 -0.96 11.50
N PRO A 387 16.19 -0.30 11.81
CA PRO A 387 14.89 -0.75 11.31
C PRO A 387 14.74 -0.52 9.81
N ARG A 388 14.12 -1.49 9.12
CA ARG A 388 13.67 -1.34 7.73
C ARG A 388 12.26 -0.76 7.62
N GLY A 389 11.56 -0.60 8.73
CA GLY A 389 10.15 -0.19 8.76
C GLY A 389 9.22 -1.21 8.10
N LYS A 390 9.54 -2.51 8.24
CA LYS A 390 8.76 -3.63 7.70
C LYS A 390 8.40 -4.61 8.82
N LEU A 391 7.20 -5.19 8.72
CA LEU A 391 6.66 -6.17 9.63
C LEU A 391 6.43 -7.50 8.90
N ALA A 392 7.03 -8.58 9.35
CA ALA A 392 6.73 -9.92 8.88
C ALA A 392 5.60 -10.53 9.73
N LEU A 393 4.47 -10.85 9.09
CA LEU A 393 3.37 -11.58 9.69
C LEU A 393 3.48 -13.07 9.32
N TRP A 394 3.81 -13.90 10.31
CA TRP A 394 3.99 -15.35 10.16
C TRP A 394 2.69 -16.11 10.43
N LEU A 395 2.14 -16.74 9.39
CA LEU A 395 0.84 -17.43 9.42
C LEU A 395 0.95 -18.94 9.70
N MET A 396 1.87 -19.35 10.60
CA MET A 396 2.07 -20.74 11.02
C MET A 396 2.43 -20.83 12.51
N GLY A 397 2.66 -22.03 13.04
CA GLY A 397 3.15 -22.21 14.41
C GLY A 397 4.47 -21.46 14.63
N TYR A 398 4.68 -20.97 15.86
CA TYR A 398 5.82 -20.12 16.20
C TYR A 398 7.16 -20.70 15.70
N ASN A 399 7.96 -19.87 15.03
CA ASN A 399 9.27 -20.23 14.52
C ASN A 399 10.31 -19.21 14.99
N SER A 400 10.94 -19.50 16.13
CA SER A 400 11.95 -18.62 16.74
C SER A 400 13.16 -18.39 15.85
N GLY A 401 13.58 -19.40 15.08
CA GLY A 401 14.72 -19.31 14.16
C GLY A 401 14.46 -18.39 12.97
N LEU A 402 13.21 -18.33 12.48
CA LEU A 402 12.80 -17.36 11.48
C LEU A 402 12.74 -15.94 12.06
N PHE A 403 12.14 -15.79 13.24
CA PHE A 403 12.00 -14.49 13.91
C PHE A 403 13.37 -13.85 14.20
N GLU A 404 14.35 -14.68 14.58
CA GLU A 404 15.74 -14.25 14.77
C GLU A 404 16.34 -13.65 13.49
N ARG A 405 16.25 -14.38 12.38
CA ARG A 405 16.74 -13.94 11.07
C ARG A 405 16.05 -12.67 10.60
N LEU A 406 14.73 -12.58 10.74
CA LEU A 406 13.97 -11.39 10.38
C LEU A 406 14.47 -10.16 11.16
N ASN A 407 14.72 -10.32 12.47
CA ASN A 407 15.27 -9.24 13.28
C ASN A 407 16.70 -8.87 12.87
N GLU A 408 17.56 -9.83 12.52
CA GLU A 408 18.90 -9.56 11.94
C GLU A 408 18.82 -8.77 10.62
N TYR A 409 17.71 -8.85 9.91
CA TYR A 409 17.46 -8.09 8.69
C TYR A 409 16.88 -6.69 8.98
N GLY A 410 16.61 -6.35 10.24
CA GLY A 410 15.93 -5.10 10.63
C GLY A 410 14.42 -5.14 10.42
N ILE A 411 13.82 -6.33 10.37
CA ILE A 411 12.39 -6.57 10.16
C ILE A 411 11.76 -7.00 11.49
N HIS A 412 10.66 -6.34 11.86
CA HIS A 412 9.83 -6.75 12.98
C HIS A 412 9.10 -8.05 12.64
N ALA A 413 8.90 -8.94 13.61
CA ALA A 413 8.21 -10.20 13.36
C ALA A 413 7.03 -10.35 14.32
N VAL A 414 5.90 -10.80 13.81
CA VAL A 414 4.75 -11.23 14.61
C VAL A 414 4.19 -12.55 14.08
N GLY A 415 3.57 -13.33 14.96
CA GLY A 415 2.84 -14.54 14.63
C GLY A 415 1.57 -14.60 15.45
N VAL A 416 0.43 -14.68 14.79
CA VAL A 416 -0.90 -14.62 15.43
C VAL A 416 -1.55 -16.00 15.46
N SER A 417 -2.33 -16.27 16.51
CA SER A 417 -3.09 -17.51 16.60
C SER A 417 -4.47 -17.31 15.96
N TYR A 418 -4.60 -17.53 14.66
CA TYR A 418 -5.87 -17.36 13.94
C TYR A 418 -6.55 -18.70 13.61
N ALA A 419 -7.84 -18.66 13.31
CA ALA A 419 -8.68 -19.83 13.02
C ALA A 419 -8.28 -20.55 11.71
N ARG A 420 -7.21 -21.33 11.77
CA ARG A 420 -6.57 -22.01 10.63
C ARG A 420 -6.88 -23.50 10.50
N GLY A 421 -7.69 -24.05 11.41
CA GLY A 421 -7.96 -25.49 11.55
C GLY A 421 -8.90 -26.12 10.52
N TRP A 422 -9.32 -25.35 9.51
CA TRP A 422 -10.31 -25.75 8.50
C TRP A 422 -9.73 -26.72 7.44
N PHE A 423 -8.41 -26.83 7.33
CA PHE A 423 -7.78 -27.69 6.33
C PHE A 423 -8.14 -29.17 6.52
N GLY A 424 -8.70 -29.79 5.48
CA GLY A 424 -9.17 -31.18 5.49
C GLY A 424 -10.51 -31.40 6.20
N LYS A 425 -11.13 -30.35 6.74
CA LYS A 425 -12.43 -30.41 7.43
C LYS A 425 -13.55 -29.77 6.62
N LEU A 426 -13.28 -28.63 5.99
CA LEU A 426 -14.23 -27.91 5.13
C LEU A 426 -13.97 -28.23 3.65
N CYS A 427 -14.95 -27.91 2.81
CA CYS A 427 -14.96 -28.17 1.37
C CYS A 427 -14.83 -29.68 1.04
N GLN A 428 -15.54 -30.52 1.79
CA GLN A 428 -15.54 -31.99 1.70
C GLN A 428 -16.94 -32.54 1.37
N PRO A 429 -17.04 -33.73 0.72
CA PRO A 429 -15.95 -34.53 0.16
C PRO A 429 -15.33 -33.90 -1.10
N ARG A 430 -15.98 -32.90 -1.68
CA ARG A 430 -15.47 -32.09 -2.79
C ARG A 430 -15.86 -30.62 -2.56
N PRO A 431 -15.00 -29.65 -2.91
CA PRO A 431 -15.34 -28.22 -2.89
C PRO A 431 -16.55 -27.91 -3.77
N SER A 432 -17.35 -26.90 -3.38
CA SER A 432 -18.55 -26.49 -4.13
C SER A 432 -18.22 -25.91 -5.52
N ASP A 433 -17.07 -25.25 -5.64
CA ASP A 433 -16.55 -24.66 -6.88
C ASP A 433 -15.03 -24.47 -6.81
N ALA A 434 -14.46 -23.94 -7.90
CA ALA A 434 -13.02 -23.68 -8.04
C ALA A 434 -12.45 -22.64 -7.06
N TYR A 435 -13.28 -21.95 -6.27
CA TYR A 435 -12.88 -20.88 -5.37
C TYR A 435 -13.22 -21.15 -3.90
N ALA A 436 -13.96 -22.22 -3.59
CA ALA A 436 -14.47 -22.50 -2.23
C ALA A 436 -13.38 -22.51 -1.15
N ARG A 437 -12.29 -23.27 -1.33
CA ARG A 437 -11.17 -23.26 -0.35
C ARG A 437 -10.50 -21.87 -0.26
N GLY A 438 -10.47 -21.14 -1.38
CA GLY A 438 -9.96 -19.77 -1.44
C GLY A 438 -10.82 -18.77 -0.66
N ARG A 439 -12.14 -18.98 -0.59
CA ARG A 439 -13.06 -18.17 0.23
C ARG A 439 -12.88 -18.44 1.72
N VAL A 440 -12.82 -19.72 2.13
CA VAL A 440 -12.52 -20.12 3.52
C VAL A 440 -11.19 -19.53 4.01
N ARG A 441 -10.14 -19.58 3.17
CA ARG A 441 -8.84 -18.97 3.47
C ARG A 441 -8.93 -17.46 3.67
N LEU A 442 -9.69 -16.78 2.81
CA LEU A 442 -9.82 -15.34 2.85
C LEU A 442 -10.60 -14.91 4.11
N GLU A 443 -11.65 -15.64 4.46
CA GLU A 443 -12.39 -15.44 5.71
C GLU A 443 -11.50 -15.67 6.94
N ALA A 444 -10.74 -16.77 7.00
CA ALA A 444 -9.79 -17.00 8.09
C ALA A 444 -8.71 -15.91 8.20
N ALA A 445 -8.30 -15.30 7.08
CA ALA A 445 -7.32 -14.22 7.07
C ALA A 445 -7.91 -12.87 7.48
N THR A 446 -9.15 -12.58 7.08
CA THR A 446 -9.77 -11.25 7.23
C THR A 446 -10.74 -11.14 8.40
N GLY A 447 -11.37 -12.24 8.81
CA GLY A 447 -12.50 -12.26 9.73
C GLY A 447 -13.83 -11.84 9.09
N LEU A 448 -13.87 -11.63 7.77
CA LEU A 448 -15.08 -11.23 7.04
C LEU A 448 -15.73 -12.45 6.40
N ASP A 449 -17.06 -12.46 6.37
CA ASP A 449 -17.85 -13.52 5.73
C ASP A 449 -17.57 -13.59 4.22
N PHE A 450 -16.92 -14.67 3.81
CA PHE A 450 -16.68 -14.98 2.40
C PHE A 450 -17.14 -16.40 2.04
N SER A 451 -17.32 -17.30 3.02
CA SER A 451 -17.64 -18.69 2.80
C SER A 451 -18.94 -19.08 3.48
N THR A 452 -19.74 -19.93 2.84
CA THR A 452 -20.93 -20.50 3.48
C THR A 452 -20.61 -21.67 4.42
N GLU A 453 -19.34 -22.09 4.48
CA GLU A 453 -18.87 -23.23 5.29
C GLU A 453 -18.10 -22.83 6.55
N LEU A 454 -17.73 -21.57 6.69
CA LEU A 454 -17.06 -21.01 7.85
C LEU A 454 -17.91 -19.82 8.31
N ASP A 455 -18.12 -19.69 9.62
CA ASP A 455 -18.75 -18.52 10.22
C ASP A 455 -17.81 -18.03 11.33
N LEU A 456 -16.88 -17.16 10.93
CA LEU A 456 -15.85 -16.63 11.82
C LEU A 456 -16.22 -15.24 12.34
N GLN A 457 -16.04 -15.01 13.64
CA GLN A 457 -16.10 -13.65 14.17
C GLN A 457 -14.93 -12.81 13.62
N PRO A 458 -15.15 -11.52 13.32
CA PRO A 458 -14.09 -10.63 12.86
C PRO A 458 -12.82 -10.64 13.74
N ALA A 459 -13.00 -10.73 15.07
CA ALA A 459 -11.93 -10.80 16.06
C ALA A 459 -10.99 -12.01 15.88
N ASP A 460 -11.45 -13.09 15.26
CA ASP A 460 -10.69 -14.34 15.15
C ASP A 460 -9.92 -14.46 13.83
N GLY A 461 -10.12 -13.53 12.90
CA GLY A 461 -9.34 -13.41 11.67
C GLY A 461 -7.90 -12.95 11.92
N ALA A 462 -6.96 -13.42 11.09
CA ALA A 462 -5.54 -13.06 11.24
C ALA A 462 -5.28 -11.54 11.20
N ALA A 463 -6.04 -10.80 10.41
CA ALA A 463 -5.94 -9.34 10.28
C ALA A 463 -6.24 -8.61 11.59
N GLU A 464 -7.36 -8.92 12.24
CA GLU A 464 -7.76 -8.25 13.49
C GLU A 464 -6.85 -8.67 14.65
N ARG A 465 -6.50 -9.96 14.74
CA ARG A 465 -5.50 -10.45 15.71
C ARG A 465 -4.18 -9.70 15.60
N THR A 466 -3.71 -9.48 14.37
CA THR A 466 -2.49 -8.68 14.12
C THR A 466 -2.64 -7.25 14.63
N ARG A 467 -3.80 -6.62 14.41
CA ARG A 467 -4.09 -5.26 14.88
C ARG A 467 -4.08 -5.18 16.41
N GLN A 468 -4.75 -6.11 17.09
CA GLN A 468 -4.81 -6.17 18.55
C GLN A 468 -3.43 -6.42 19.16
N LEU A 469 -2.65 -7.34 18.59
CA LEU A 469 -1.27 -7.58 19.00
C LEU A 469 -0.42 -6.31 18.85
N LEU A 470 -0.53 -5.60 17.73
CA LEU A 470 0.21 -4.34 17.53
C LEU A 470 -0.20 -3.26 18.53
N LEU A 471 -1.50 -3.13 18.85
CA LEU A 471 -1.99 -2.21 19.87
C LEU A 471 -1.40 -2.51 21.26
N TRP A 472 -1.32 -3.79 21.60
CA TRP A 472 -0.69 -4.25 22.84
C TRP A 472 0.82 -3.97 22.83
N LEU A 473 1.52 -4.28 21.73
CA LEU A 473 2.96 -4.04 21.58
C LEU A 473 3.34 -2.55 21.65
N CYS A 474 2.47 -1.65 21.18
CA CYS A 474 2.68 -0.21 21.34
C CYS A 474 2.76 0.22 22.81
N LYS A 475 2.07 -0.49 23.71
CA LYS A 475 2.07 -0.22 25.15
C LYS A 475 3.21 -0.95 25.85
N GLU A 476 3.40 -2.23 25.55
CA GLU A 476 4.36 -3.09 26.25
C GLU A 476 5.81 -2.94 25.79
N ASN A 477 6.03 -2.55 24.54
CA ASN A 477 7.36 -2.40 23.97
C ASN A 477 7.47 -1.16 23.07
N PRO A 478 7.29 0.07 23.61
CA PRO A 478 7.38 1.30 22.82
C PRO A 478 8.74 1.48 22.13
N GLN A 479 9.83 0.93 22.68
CA GLN A 479 11.18 0.93 22.11
C GLN A 479 11.22 0.24 20.74
N GLY A 480 10.32 -0.70 20.50
CA GLY A 480 10.17 -1.38 19.20
C GLY A 480 9.50 -0.51 18.14
N ASN A 481 8.98 0.69 18.45
CA ASN A 481 8.30 1.57 17.49
C ASN A 481 7.20 0.83 16.69
N TRP A 482 6.36 0.05 17.36
CA TRP A 482 5.34 -0.78 16.72
C TRP A 482 4.18 0.01 16.11
N GLN A 483 3.95 1.24 16.59
CA GLN A 483 2.90 2.13 16.10
C GLN A 483 3.04 2.43 14.60
N GLN A 484 4.25 2.30 14.05
CA GLN A 484 4.48 2.48 12.62
C GLN A 484 3.77 1.43 11.73
N PHE A 485 3.25 0.36 12.29
CA PHE A 485 2.51 -0.67 11.53
C PHE A 485 0.99 -0.52 11.63
N LEU A 486 0.52 0.50 12.33
CA LEU A 486 -0.89 0.87 12.42
C LEU A 486 -1.15 2.16 11.63
N THR A 487 -2.39 2.34 11.18
CA THR A 487 -2.88 3.65 10.75
C THR A 487 -2.83 4.63 11.92
N GLU A 488 -2.85 5.93 11.64
CA GLU A 488 -2.72 6.95 12.68
C GLU A 488 -3.82 6.86 13.76
N ASP A 489 -5.06 6.62 13.32
CA ASP A 489 -6.23 6.33 14.16
C ASP A 489 -6.21 4.93 14.80
N ARG A 490 -5.21 4.11 14.47
CA ARG A 490 -4.99 2.72 14.93
C ARG A 490 -6.15 1.75 14.64
N THR A 491 -7.05 2.12 13.73
CA THR A 491 -8.20 1.28 13.35
C THR A 491 -7.80 0.15 12.40
N ARG A 492 -6.64 0.24 11.73
CA ARG A 492 -6.17 -0.76 10.76
C ARG A 492 -4.66 -0.99 10.81
N VAL A 493 -4.23 -2.13 10.28
CA VAL A 493 -2.82 -2.45 10.02
C VAL A 493 -2.39 -1.81 8.68
N ARG A 494 -1.17 -1.26 8.62
CA ARG A 494 -0.55 -0.74 7.38
C ARG A 494 0.05 -1.87 6.55
N TRP A 495 -0.80 -2.52 5.77
CA TRP A 495 -0.44 -3.71 4.98
C TRP A 495 0.67 -3.47 3.95
N ASP A 496 0.85 -2.24 3.46
CA ASP A 496 1.97 -1.83 2.59
C ASP A 496 3.36 -1.91 3.27
N LYS A 497 3.39 -2.07 4.60
CA LYS A 497 4.60 -2.35 5.39
C LYS A 497 4.71 -3.81 5.80
N VAL A 498 3.71 -4.64 5.49
CA VAL A 498 3.64 -6.02 5.95
C VAL A 498 4.18 -6.97 4.88
N ILE A 499 5.15 -7.78 5.28
CA ILE A 499 5.57 -8.99 4.57
C ILE A 499 4.69 -10.13 5.09
N LEU A 500 3.77 -10.60 4.26
CA LEU A 500 2.90 -11.70 4.60
C LEU A 500 3.62 -13.02 4.29
N THR A 501 3.84 -13.85 5.31
CA THR A 501 4.66 -15.06 5.15
C THR A 501 4.07 -16.25 5.88
N GLY A 502 4.29 -17.44 5.32
CA GLY A 502 3.87 -18.68 5.95
C GLY A 502 4.52 -19.88 5.30
N ALA A 503 4.38 -21.03 5.96
CA ALA A 503 4.71 -22.33 5.42
C ALA A 503 3.43 -23.15 5.17
N SER A 504 3.41 -24.04 4.19
CA SER A 504 2.31 -25.00 4.00
C SER A 504 0.94 -24.29 3.86
N HIS A 505 -0.01 -24.54 4.77
CA HIS A 505 -1.29 -23.80 4.80
C HIS A 505 -1.10 -22.30 4.99
N GLY A 506 -0.18 -21.87 5.85
CA GLY A 506 0.13 -20.46 6.04
C GLY A 506 0.67 -19.80 4.78
N SER A 507 1.49 -20.50 3.99
CA SER A 507 1.94 -20.01 2.68
C SER A 507 0.77 -19.79 1.73
N THR A 508 -0.19 -20.72 1.74
CA THR A 508 -1.35 -20.67 0.85
C THR A 508 -2.34 -19.59 1.30
N THR A 509 -2.56 -19.42 2.61
CA THR A 509 -3.37 -18.32 3.17
C THR A 509 -2.70 -16.97 2.92
N ALA A 510 -1.38 -16.86 3.07
CA ALA A 510 -0.62 -15.65 2.76
C ALA A 510 -0.82 -15.23 1.30
N ALA A 511 -0.63 -16.16 0.36
CA ALA A 511 -0.86 -15.90 -1.05
C ALA A 511 -2.32 -15.49 -1.33
N ARG A 512 -3.29 -16.22 -0.77
CA ARG A 512 -4.72 -15.92 -0.99
C ARG A 512 -5.12 -14.55 -0.46
N PHE A 513 -4.66 -14.19 0.74
CA PHE A 513 -4.94 -12.89 1.33
C PHE A 513 -4.30 -11.77 0.49
N ALA A 514 -3.08 -11.95 0.01
CA ALA A 514 -2.39 -10.97 -0.84
C ALA A 514 -3.05 -10.73 -2.22
N LYS A 515 -3.84 -11.70 -2.73
CA LYS A 515 -4.69 -11.48 -3.91
C LYS A 515 -5.80 -10.45 -3.62
N TYR A 516 -6.28 -10.36 -2.37
CA TYR A 516 -7.35 -9.46 -1.94
C TYR A 516 -6.84 -8.15 -1.34
N GLN A 517 -5.87 -8.22 -0.42
CA GLN A 517 -5.27 -7.09 0.26
C GLN A 517 -3.86 -6.85 -0.30
N ARG A 518 -3.59 -5.64 -0.80
CA ARG A 518 -2.25 -5.26 -1.19
C ARG A 518 -1.33 -5.30 0.04
N VAL A 519 -0.21 -6.00 -0.06
CA VAL A 519 0.84 -6.07 0.97
C VAL A 519 2.20 -5.66 0.41
N ASP A 520 3.20 -5.44 1.26
CA ASP A 520 4.56 -5.15 0.81
C ASP A 520 5.18 -6.32 0.04
N ARG A 521 4.99 -7.54 0.53
CA ARG A 521 5.64 -8.74 0.02
C ARG A 521 4.92 -9.99 0.48
N VAL A 522 4.99 -11.04 -0.33
CA VAL A 522 4.55 -12.38 0.04
C VAL A 522 5.72 -13.36 0.00
N VAL A 523 5.99 -14.07 1.09
CA VAL A 523 7.00 -15.13 1.14
C VAL A 523 6.33 -16.47 1.44
N MET A 524 6.34 -17.34 0.44
CA MET A 524 5.65 -18.63 0.37
C MET A 524 6.66 -19.77 0.55
N LEU A 525 6.66 -20.40 1.72
CA LEU A 525 7.50 -21.57 2.01
C LEU A 525 6.65 -22.84 1.85
N CYS A 526 7.13 -23.83 1.10
CA CYS A 526 6.41 -25.09 0.85
C CYS A 526 4.91 -24.91 0.50
N GLY A 527 4.64 -24.04 -0.48
CA GLY A 527 3.29 -23.67 -0.93
C GLY A 527 3.31 -22.68 -2.11
N PRO A 528 2.15 -22.24 -2.61
CA PRO A 528 0.78 -22.62 -2.20
C PRO A 528 0.37 -24.03 -2.66
N ARG A 529 -0.59 -24.69 -1.98
CA ARG A 529 -0.95 -26.10 -2.26
C ARG A 529 -2.43 -26.36 -2.60
N ASP A 530 -3.30 -25.35 -2.73
CA ASP A 530 -4.72 -25.62 -3.08
C ASP A 530 -4.83 -26.23 -4.48
N GLN A 531 -4.97 -27.56 -4.51
CA GLN A 531 -4.74 -28.38 -5.69
C GLN A 531 -5.89 -28.42 -6.70
N ASP A 532 -7.13 -28.21 -6.25
CA ASP A 532 -8.33 -28.32 -7.10
C ASP A 532 -9.03 -26.96 -7.29
N GLN A 533 -8.33 -25.87 -6.97
CA GLN A 533 -8.88 -24.51 -6.96
C GLN A 533 -8.10 -23.59 -7.89
N ASP A 534 -8.81 -22.59 -8.43
CA ASP A 534 -8.30 -21.66 -9.43
C ASP A 534 -8.13 -20.24 -8.87
N TRP A 535 -8.33 -20.05 -7.56
CA TRP A 535 -8.24 -18.72 -6.94
C TRP A 535 -6.87 -18.07 -7.15
N GLN A 536 -5.80 -18.86 -7.34
CA GLN A 536 -4.46 -18.37 -7.64
C GLN A 536 -4.44 -17.49 -8.89
N GLY A 537 -5.31 -17.78 -9.87
CA GLY A 537 -5.46 -17.03 -11.12
C GLY A 537 -6.38 -15.81 -11.04
N LEU A 538 -6.97 -15.48 -9.88
CA LEU A 538 -7.75 -14.25 -9.71
C LEU A 538 -6.89 -13.00 -9.97
N ALA A 539 -7.51 -11.83 -10.16
CA ALA A 539 -6.77 -10.58 -10.09
C ALA A 539 -6.08 -10.43 -8.72
N SER A 540 -4.90 -9.80 -8.69
CA SER A 540 -4.11 -9.65 -7.48
C SER A 540 -3.99 -8.18 -7.07
N ALA A 541 -4.41 -7.86 -5.84
CA ALA A 541 -4.16 -6.54 -5.24
C ALA A 541 -2.66 -6.28 -4.99
N THR A 542 -1.90 -7.33 -4.71
CA THR A 542 -0.43 -7.28 -4.61
C THR A 542 0.20 -7.59 -5.97
N PRO A 543 1.10 -6.76 -6.52
CA PRO A 543 1.81 -7.05 -7.76
C PRO A 543 2.56 -8.37 -7.72
N GLU A 544 2.54 -9.12 -8.83
CA GLU A 544 3.09 -10.47 -8.93
C GLU A 544 4.60 -10.50 -8.60
N ASN A 545 5.34 -9.43 -8.92
CA ASN A 545 6.77 -9.29 -8.63
C ASN A 545 7.11 -9.27 -7.14
N ARG A 546 6.12 -9.15 -6.25
CA ARG A 546 6.27 -9.16 -4.79
C ARG A 546 6.04 -10.52 -4.14
N TYR A 547 5.70 -11.56 -4.92
CA TYR A 547 5.55 -12.93 -4.44
C TYR A 547 6.86 -13.70 -4.60
N PHE A 548 7.29 -14.41 -3.56
CA PHE A 548 8.49 -15.24 -3.58
C PHE A 548 8.17 -16.64 -3.06
N GLY A 549 8.48 -17.67 -3.85
CA GLY A 549 8.30 -19.08 -3.51
C GLY A 549 9.62 -19.80 -3.20
N PHE A 550 9.62 -20.63 -2.17
CA PHE A 550 10.72 -21.56 -1.89
C PHE A 550 10.21 -22.93 -1.42
N THR A 551 10.53 -23.98 -2.18
CA THR A 551 10.10 -25.36 -1.92
C THR A 551 11.28 -26.34 -2.05
N HIS A 552 11.11 -27.56 -1.53
CA HIS A 552 12.05 -28.65 -1.75
C HIS A 552 11.50 -29.59 -2.84
N VAL A 553 12.32 -30.10 -3.76
CA VAL A 553 11.86 -30.92 -4.90
C VAL A 553 11.19 -32.24 -4.49
N LEU A 554 11.58 -32.79 -3.33
CA LEU A 554 10.96 -33.99 -2.75
C LEU A 554 9.68 -33.70 -1.94
N ASP A 555 9.27 -32.44 -1.81
CA ASP A 555 7.98 -32.13 -1.21
C ASP A 555 6.85 -32.63 -2.13
N GLY A 556 5.85 -33.28 -1.53
CA GLY A 556 4.71 -33.86 -2.26
C GLY A 556 3.91 -32.86 -3.10
N GLY A 557 4.08 -31.56 -2.89
CA GLY A 557 3.54 -30.53 -3.79
C GLY A 557 4.10 -30.56 -5.22
N TRP A 558 5.28 -31.15 -5.45
CA TRP A 558 5.81 -31.40 -6.80
C TRP A 558 5.25 -32.68 -7.42
N THR A 559 5.16 -33.77 -6.67
CA THR A 559 4.61 -35.04 -7.20
C THR A 559 3.14 -34.98 -7.56
N GLY A 560 2.41 -33.99 -7.03
CA GLY A 560 1.02 -33.72 -7.38
C GLY A 560 0.82 -32.50 -8.28
N ASP A 561 1.88 -31.94 -8.88
CA ASP A 561 1.88 -30.73 -9.72
C ASP A 561 1.30 -29.46 -9.09
N HIS A 562 1.11 -29.44 -7.76
CA HIS A 562 0.51 -28.31 -7.05
C HIS A 562 1.37 -27.05 -7.11
N TYR A 563 2.70 -27.19 -7.00
CA TYR A 563 3.62 -26.06 -6.94
C TYR A 563 3.89 -25.44 -8.29
N CYS A 564 4.17 -26.24 -9.33
CA CYS A 564 4.32 -25.73 -10.69
C CYS A 564 3.04 -24.99 -11.11
N ARG A 565 1.88 -25.60 -10.88
CA ARG A 565 0.58 -25.01 -11.22
C ARG A 565 0.30 -23.73 -10.46
N SER A 566 0.45 -23.74 -9.13
CA SER A 566 0.15 -22.56 -8.31
C SER A 566 1.08 -21.40 -8.66
N TRP A 567 2.37 -21.66 -8.89
CA TRP A 567 3.32 -20.60 -9.27
C TRP A 567 3.06 -20.07 -10.68
N GLU A 568 2.58 -20.91 -11.61
CA GLU A 568 2.15 -20.47 -12.94
C GLU A 568 0.89 -19.62 -12.91
N LEU A 569 -0.14 -20.02 -12.15
CA LEU A 569 -1.38 -19.26 -11.96
C LEU A 569 -1.14 -17.92 -11.25
N LEU A 570 -0.13 -17.86 -10.38
CA LEU A 570 0.34 -16.60 -9.78
C LEU A 570 1.21 -15.75 -10.73
N GLY A 571 1.48 -16.20 -11.95
CA GLY A 571 2.28 -15.46 -12.92
C GLY A 571 3.80 -15.48 -12.68
N LEU A 572 4.31 -16.28 -11.73
CA LEU A 572 5.72 -16.23 -11.33
C LEU A 572 6.70 -16.66 -12.44
N HIS A 573 6.20 -17.37 -13.45
CA HIS A 573 6.99 -17.73 -14.62
C HIS A 573 7.41 -16.53 -15.48
N GLN A 574 6.65 -15.43 -15.41
CA GLN A 574 7.01 -14.16 -16.05
C GLN A 574 8.11 -13.39 -15.29
N LEU A 575 8.52 -13.87 -14.10
CA LEU A 575 9.36 -13.14 -13.14
C LEU A 575 10.68 -13.86 -12.82
N GLY A 576 11.13 -14.75 -13.70
CA GLY A 576 12.38 -15.49 -13.56
C GLY A 576 12.20 -17.01 -13.57
N PRO A 577 13.22 -17.79 -13.96
CA PRO A 577 13.19 -19.25 -14.05
C PRO A 577 13.05 -19.93 -12.68
N ILE A 578 12.72 -21.22 -12.64
CA ILE A 578 12.93 -22.00 -11.41
C ILE A 578 14.44 -22.13 -11.16
N VAL A 579 14.92 -21.72 -9.98
CA VAL A 579 16.34 -21.73 -9.63
C VAL A 579 16.60 -22.69 -8.48
N ASN A 580 17.50 -23.66 -8.71
CA ASN A 580 18.02 -24.51 -7.65
C ASN A 580 19.06 -23.76 -6.80
N VAL A 581 18.73 -23.48 -5.54
CA VAL A 581 19.56 -22.72 -4.61
C VAL A 581 20.81 -23.47 -4.13
N ASP A 582 20.86 -24.80 -4.29
CA ASP A 582 22.03 -25.59 -3.88
C ASP A 582 23.19 -25.44 -4.87
N GLN A 583 22.88 -25.02 -6.11
CA GLN A 583 23.83 -24.90 -7.22
C GLN A 583 24.07 -23.44 -7.61
N ASN A 584 23.30 -22.51 -7.06
CA ASN A 584 23.33 -21.09 -7.42
C ASN A 584 23.49 -20.25 -6.16
N GLN A 585 24.15 -19.10 -6.28
CA GLN A 585 24.24 -18.12 -5.19
C GLN A 585 23.27 -16.95 -5.44
N PRO A 586 22.93 -16.15 -4.41
CA PRO A 586 22.20 -14.90 -4.60
C PRO A 586 22.88 -14.01 -5.69
N PRO A 587 22.10 -13.29 -6.52
CA PRO A 587 20.68 -13.00 -6.37
C PRO A 587 19.76 -14.03 -7.05
N TYR A 588 20.19 -15.28 -7.28
CA TYR A 588 19.34 -16.35 -7.83
C TYR A 588 18.63 -15.96 -9.12
N GLN A 589 19.37 -15.29 -10.02
CA GLN A 589 18.83 -14.78 -11.30
C GLN A 589 17.61 -13.85 -11.11
N ASN A 590 17.51 -13.18 -9.95
CA ASN A 590 16.38 -12.36 -9.54
C ASN A 590 15.03 -13.09 -9.55
N SER A 591 15.04 -14.42 -9.49
CA SER A 591 13.83 -15.24 -9.62
C SER A 591 12.92 -15.17 -8.39
N ARG A 592 11.62 -15.36 -8.62
CA ARG A 592 10.57 -15.57 -7.61
C ARG A 592 10.30 -17.04 -7.31
N ARG A 593 10.98 -17.96 -8.00
CA ARG A 593 10.72 -19.41 -7.95
C ARG A 593 12.00 -20.15 -7.54
N LEU A 594 12.18 -20.37 -6.24
CA LEU A 594 13.37 -21.04 -5.71
C LEU A 594 13.04 -22.48 -5.31
N ILE A 595 13.95 -23.40 -5.61
CA ILE A 595 13.86 -24.80 -5.18
C ILE A 595 15.17 -25.25 -4.53
N SER A 596 15.10 -26.29 -3.72
CA SER A 596 16.27 -27.05 -3.27
C SER A 596 16.08 -28.54 -3.53
N ALA A 597 17.17 -29.20 -3.88
CA ALA A 597 17.35 -30.65 -3.98
C ALA A 597 18.38 -31.16 -2.96
N ALA A 598 18.59 -30.43 -1.87
CA ALA A 598 19.49 -30.82 -0.79
C ALA A 598 19.13 -32.20 -0.24
N ASP A 599 20.14 -32.96 0.20
CA ASP A 599 19.88 -34.29 0.73
C ASP A 599 19.11 -34.21 2.05
N VAL A 600 17.86 -34.71 2.02
CA VAL A 600 16.98 -34.88 3.17
C VAL A 600 16.73 -36.36 3.50
N GLY A 601 17.55 -37.27 2.95
CA GLY A 601 17.46 -38.72 3.19
C GLY A 601 16.27 -39.37 2.47
N GLY A 602 15.79 -38.79 1.38
CA GLY A 602 14.60 -39.27 0.66
C GLY A 602 13.27 -39.06 1.39
N ASP A 603 13.27 -38.30 2.50
CA ASP A 603 12.09 -38.07 3.33
C ASP A 603 11.29 -36.84 2.85
N ALA A 604 10.10 -37.08 2.29
CA ALA A 604 9.20 -36.03 1.81
C ALA A 604 8.64 -35.14 2.94
N GLN A 605 8.49 -35.64 4.17
CA GLN A 605 8.05 -34.81 5.31
C GLN A 605 9.18 -33.90 5.78
N ARG A 606 10.41 -34.41 5.79
CA ARG A 606 11.60 -33.59 6.02
C ARG A 606 11.77 -32.55 4.91
N ALA A 607 11.59 -32.93 3.64
CA ALA A 607 11.59 -32.01 2.50
C ALA A 607 10.58 -30.86 2.68
N HIS A 608 9.36 -31.18 3.10
CA HIS A 608 8.30 -30.19 3.32
C HIS A 608 8.67 -29.15 4.37
N SER A 609 9.39 -29.55 5.43
CA SER A 609 9.75 -28.66 6.55
C SER A 609 11.15 -28.02 6.40
N SER A 610 12.01 -28.54 5.52
CA SER A 610 13.42 -28.13 5.40
C SER A 610 13.60 -26.68 4.95
N VAL A 611 12.65 -26.14 4.19
CA VAL A 611 12.67 -24.76 3.65
C VAL A 611 12.34 -23.68 4.68
N THR A 612 11.92 -24.07 5.89
CA THR A 612 11.76 -23.16 7.04
C THR A 612 12.96 -23.32 7.98
N PRO A 613 13.40 -22.27 8.71
CA PRO A 613 14.45 -22.42 9.72
C PRO A 613 14.03 -23.42 10.80
N GLY A 614 14.75 -24.54 10.91
CA GLY A 614 14.41 -25.59 11.87
C GLY A 614 15.32 -26.81 11.79
N ARG A 615 15.02 -27.87 12.55
CA ARG A 615 15.85 -29.10 12.57
C ARG A 615 15.90 -29.83 11.23
N ALA A 616 14.87 -29.69 10.41
CA ALA A 616 14.80 -30.31 9.09
C ALA A 616 15.72 -29.61 8.06
N SER A 617 16.03 -28.32 8.24
CA SER A 617 16.83 -27.56 7.27
C SER A 617 18.27 -28.05 7.24
N PRO A 618 18.85 -28.23 6.03
CA PRO A 618 20.25 -28.58 5.84
C PRO A 618 21.21 -27.63 6.58
N GLN A 619 22.28 -28.21 7.11
CA GLN A 619 23.34 -27.50 7.82
C GLN A 619 24.70 -27.92 7.28
N ASN A 620 25.66 -27.00 7.35
CA ASN A 620 27.06 -27.36 7.14
C ASN A 620 27.65 -28.07 8.38
N PRO A 621 28.88 -28.60 8.33
CA PRO A 621 29.52 -29.26 9.48
C PRO A 621 29.67 -28.39 10.74
N ASN A 622 29.61 -27.07 10.60
CA ASN A 622 29.67 -26.12 11.73
C ASN A 622 28.28 -25.84 12.35
N GLY A 623 27.21 -26.44 11.81
CA GLY A 623 25.84 -26.23 12.27
C GLY A 623 25.13 -25.01 11.67
N GLU A 624 25.79 -24.27 10.78
CA GLU A 624 25.21 -23.09 10.11
C GLU A 624 24.18 -23.55 9.07
N LYS A 625 23.07 -22.81 8.94
CA LYS A 625 21.96 -23.18 8.05
C LYS A 625 22.32 -22.83 6.61
N LEU A 626 22.29 -23.83 5.72
CA LEU A 626 22.65 -23.62 4.31
C LEU A 626 21.69 -22.66 3.58
N PHE A 627 20.46 -22.52 4.09
CA PHE A 627 19.45 -21.65 3.50
C PHE A 627 19.43 -20.22 4.07
N ASP A 628 20.39 -19.83 4.92
CA ASP A 628 20.50 -18.43 5.40
C ASP A 628 20.56 -17.39 4.26
N PRO A 629 21.31 -17.61 3.17
CA PRO A 629 21.29 -16.70 2.01
C PRO A 629 19.93 -16.69 1.29
N VAL A 630 19.22 -17.81 1.28
CA VAL A 630 17.90 -17.95 0.64
C VAL A 630 16.86 -17.14 1.43
N TRP A 631 16.79 -17.32 2.75
CA TRP A 631 15.86 -16.56 3.59
C TRP A 631 16.15 -15.05 3.51
N ARG A 632 17.42 -14.64 3.57
CA ARG A 632 17.78 -13.24 3.37
C ARG A 632 17.28 -12.71 2.03
N TYR A 633 17.47 -13.45 0.93
CA TYR A 633 16.98 -13.08 -0.38
C TYR A 633 15.45 -12.91 -0.39
N LEU A 634 14.71 -13.93 0.06
CA LEU A 634 13.25 -13.92 0.10
C LEU A 634 12.69 -12.73 0.88
N PHE A 635 13.33 -12.30 1.97
CA PHE A 635 12.84 -11.23 2.84
C PHE A 635 13.43 -9.84 2.55
N THR A 636 14.52 -9.72 1.77
CA THR A 636 15.20 -8.42 1.57
C THR A 636 15.51 -8.04 0.13
N HIS A 637 15.46 -8.97 -0.84
CA HIS A 637 15.78 -8.68 -2.25
C HIS A 637 14.85 -7.61 -2.85
N PRO A 638 15.33 -6.62 -3.61
CA PRO A 638 14.47 -5.62 -4.25
C PRO A 638 13.39 -6.25 -5.15
N VAL A 639 12.13 -5.84 -4.96
CA VAL A 639 10.98 -6.46 -5.64
C VAL A 639 10.89 -6.10 -7.12
N ASP A 640 11.54 -5.03 -7.55
CA ASP A 640 11.55 -4.59 -8.96
C ASP A 640 12.73 -5.20 -9.74
N GLN A 641 13.68 -5.83 -9.04
CA GLN A 641 14.69 -6.67 -9.69
C GLN A 641 14.09 -8.06 -9.93
N ILE A 642 13.65 -8.28 -11.17
CA ILE A 642 12.99 -9.51 -11.63
C ILE A 642 13.90 -10.33 -12.56
N GLY A 643 13.68 -11.64 -12.62
CA GLY A 643 14.37 -12.53 -13.55
C GLY A 643 13.75 -12.54 -14.94
N VAL A 644 14.43 -13.16 -15.90
CA VAL A 644 13.94 -13.31 -17.28
C VAL A 644 12.74 -14.26 -17.30
N ALA A 645 11.66 -13.84 -17.95
CA ALA A 645 10.47 -14.66 -18.14
C ALA A 645 10.80 -16.00 -18.82
N THR A 646 10.09 -17.06 -18.43
CA THR A 646 10.17 -18.36 -19.07
C THR A 646 8.81 -18.78 -19.59
N GLU A 647 8.80 -19.75 -20.51
CA GLU A 647 7.58 -20.48 -20.83
C GLU A 647 7.04 -21.21 -19.58
N VAL A 648 5.76 -21.55 -19.64
CA VAL A 648 5.10 -22.41 -18.67
C VAL A 648 5.61 -23.85 -18.81
N ASP A 649 5.64 -24.60 -17.73
CA ASP A 649 6.16 -25.98 -17.69
C ASP A 649 5.21 -26.93 -18.44
N PRO A 650 5.60 -27.48 -19.59
CA PRO A 650 4.72 -28.34 -20.38
C PRO A 650 4.36 -29.64 -19.65
N SER A 651 5.13 -30.05 -18.64
CA SER A 651 4.91 -31.27 -17.87
C SER A 651 3.97 -31.09 -16.68
N CYS A 652 3.63 -29.85 -16.32
CA CYS A 652 2.76 -29.55 -15.19
C CYS A 652 1.28 -29.76 -15.54
N GLU A 653 0.58 -30.60 -14.78
CA GLU A 653 -0.88 -30.72 -14.85
C GLU A 653 -1.56 -29.43 -14.32
N ARG A 654 -2.24 -28.69 -15.21
CA ARG A 654 -2.88 -27.40 -14.86
C ARG A 654 -4.35 -27.52 -14.46
N VAL A 655 -5.04 -28.55 -14.93
CA VAL A 655 -6.46 -28.75 -14.69
C VAL A 655 -6.63 -30.08 -13.97
N HIS A 656 -6.58 -30.05 -12.65
CA HIS A 656 -6.80 -31.25 -11.83
C HIS A 656 -8.28 -31.59 -11.70
N VAL A 657 -9.15 -30.57 -11.73
CA VAL A 657 -10.60 -30.72 -11.53
C VAL A 657 -11.34 -29.68 -12.39
N THR A 658 -12.43 -30.09 -13.03
CA THR A 658 -13.39 -29.20 -13.70
C THR A 658 -14.68 -29.12 -12.88
N TYR A 659 -15.20 -27.91 -12.68
CA TYR A 659 -16.51 -27.67 -12.07
C TYR A 659 -17.50 -27.28 -13.18
N GLU A 660 -18.77 -27.68 -13.02
CA GLU A 660 -19.84 -27.38 -13.99
C GLU A 660 -20.29 -25.92 -13.97
#